data_AF-T0GKY1-F1
#
_entry.id   AF-T0GKY1-F1
#
_cell.length_a   1.000
_cell.length_b   1.000
_cell.length_c   1.000
_cell.angle_alpha   90.00
_cell.angle_beta   90.00
_cell.angle_gamma   90.00
#
_symmetry.space_group_name_H-M   'P 1'
#
loop_
_entity.id
_entity.type
_entity.pdbx_description
1 polymer ?
#
loop_
_entity_poly.entity_id
_entity_poly.type
_entity_poly.pdbx_seq_one_letter_code
_entity_poly.pdbx_strand_id
1 'polypeptide(L)'
;MTVKDSRPLDPSTGNPLLQGFLRVKKLNEVVSYYMNDKVTHSLYKAIAAATSYKNAKSRHLFEPHHRVQEVGELTQKEMDLHLKRLLEDGTVSQLAYFMGDELEQQPTPRPCFAAFPEGESLDLSRIYLELLDVSVISLIGYLDRKPELTKPVVWENLEADWETKSRKEKPFPQLFLYLREAFHDETFSILPSPEFVKDFLFELEDDLTKKGRVVDIPGYGLFSLKNTKEAIQIIEYIDDFIQTKGMKALRHILSEAFQRIAMEEKFYYSDPSHPETTKFRVARAEAFSQALQSGNPGLGSSGMLGVVLIRTLAEIAEKEMQRQHSEKERNQFQEIKRGLLAEAVRWDRKVLFIPDKEFRYFPDDLKRMLLDDLEIAYATWEAKGGTIHAFLHKNPESVRQIVLSLSGAHVVEAWKILCIRQLIEAHEPQIKSVFKESEFVKAYGKVLRKGYMEYFPWFYPILDLIGIGRIFQDFFFSQAKDKIRIQQNFLKGKNLEIAKKDEQARVQERLKEEEKIRHADQRSKLSSLLDEYYFKKKHPPLAADIQALVSEFSADTFYQILEREKFVLLTWEGSKEKYDQILCYSSDESFRTKAREIHKVFSERLGSLQNKIRTAEEEESRVRITRVIKYIDTWFSSNKGHEKSTSISAQNGKEEDGDPYESFRREIQKLRQKAPAA
;
A
#
# COMPACT_ATOMS: atom_id res chain seq x y z
N MET A 1 2.88 -6.42 -23.31
CA MET A 1 3.51 -6.46 -24.65
C MET A 1 4.63 -5.44 -24.63
N THR A 2 5.86 -5.93 -24.74
CA THR A 2 7.10 -5.15 -24.66
C THR A 2 7.38 -4.48 -26.00
N VAL A 3 7.03 -3.20 -26.11
CA VAL A 3 7.68 -2.32 -27.09
C VAL A 3 9.04 -1.97 -26.50
N LYS A 4 10.11 -2.42 -27.14
CA LYS A 4 11.45 -1.89 -26.89
C LYS A 4 11.44 -0.44 -27.38
N ASP A 5 11.11 0.49 -26.51
CA ASP A 5 11.39 1.90 -26.74
C ASP A 5 12.91 2.07 -26.58
N SER A 6 13.59 2.03 -27.72
CA SER A 6 14.99 2.42 -27.83
C SER A 6 15.15 3.85 -27.31
N ARG A 7 16.10 4.07 -26.40
CA ARG A 7 16.54 5.42 -26.00
C ARG A 7 16.76 6.28 -27.25
N PRO A 8 16.33 7.56 -27.27
CA PRO A 8 16.59 8.45 -28.39
C PRO A 8 18.08 8.68 -28.66
N LEU A 9 18.96 8.47 -27.66
CA LEU A 9 20.39 8.72 -27.79
C LEU A 9 21.21 7.61 -27.11
N ASP A 10 21.93 6.80 -27.90
CA ASP A 10 22.99 5.90 -27.42
C ASP A 10 24.33 6.65 -27.58
N PRO A 11 25.08 6.91 -26.49
CA PRO A 11 26.36 7.63 -26.55
C PRO A 11 27.46 6.85 -27.29
N SER A 12 27.26 5.55 -27.56
CA SER A 12 28.24 4.68 -28.22
C SER A 12 27.94 4.44 -29.71
N THR A 13 26.71 4.69 -30.15
CA THR A 13 26.31 4.61 -31.55
C THR A 13 25.60 5.90 -31.94
N GLY A 14 26.30 6.78 -32.67
CA GLY A 14 25.70 7.99 -33.23
C GLY A 14 24.41 7.63 -33.97
N ASN A 15 23.28 8.11 -33.46
CA ASN A 15 21.96 7.73 -33.96
C ASN A 15 21.72 8.43 -35.31
N PRO A 16 21.34 7.72 -36.40
CA PRO A 16 21.20 8.32 -37.73
C PRO A 16 19.98 9.26 -37.89
N LEU A 17 19.20 9.47 -36.82
CA LEU A 17 18.13 10.46 -36.74
C LEU A 17 18.36 11.41 -35.56
N LEU A 18 19.43 12.19 -35.63
CA LEU A 18 19.66 13.36 -34.79
C LEU A 18 18.38 14.20 -34.68
N GLN A 19 17.89 14.45 -33.46
CA GLN A 19 16.74 15.34 -33.21
C GLN A 19 16.99 16.72 -33.81
N GLY A 20 15.94 17.36 -34.34
CA GLY A 20 16.05 18.60 -35.12
C GLY A 20 16.78 19.72 -34.38
N PHE A 21 16.54 19.88 -33.08
CA PHE A 21 17.16 20.92 -32.25
C PHE A 21 18.65 20.69 -31.94
N LEU A 22 19.19 19.49 -32.14
CA LEU A 22 20.63 19.19 -31.97
C LEU A 22 21.44 19.39 -33.26
N ARG A 23 20.75 19.59 -34.40
CA ARG A 23 21.39 19.81 -35.71
C ARG A 23 21.76 21.27 -35.89
N VAL A 24 22.92 21.64 -35.38
CA VAL A 24 23.50 22.97 -35.60
C VAL A 24 24.43 22.94 -36.79
N LYS A 25 24.24 23.87 -37.74
CA LYS A 25 25.07 24.01 -38.94
C LYS A 25 26.38 24.70 -38.60
N LYS A 26 27.47 24.28 -39.24
CA LYS A 26 28.74 25.01 -39.13
C LYS A 26 28.63 26.35 -39.83
N LEU A 27 29.38 27.36 -39.36
CA LEU A 27 29.34 28.71 -39.92
C LEU A 27 29.61 28.74 -41.45
N ASN A 28 30.47 27.85 -41.94
CA ASN A 28 30.82 27.73 -43.36
C ASN A 28 29.75 27.01 -44.22
N GLU A 29 28.74 26.40 -43.60
CA GLU A 29 27.64 25.68 -44.26
C GLU A 29 26.38 26.56 -44.40
N VAL A 30 26.39 27.77 -43.86
CA VAL A 30 25.24 28.67 -43.82
C VAL A 30 25.44 29.88 -44.74
N VAL A 31 24.53 30.05 -45.69
CA VAL A 31 24.40 31.30 -46.45
C VAL A 31 23.46 32.23 -45.68
N SER A 32 23.99 32.92 -44.66
CA SER A 32 23.22 33.85 -43.82
C SER A 32 23.43 35.30 -44.24
N TYR A 33 22.33 36.05 -44.40
CA TYR A 33 22.36 37.49 -44.59
C TYR A 33 22.72 38.24 -43.30
N TYR A 34 22.51 37.63 -42.13
CA TYR A 34 22.70 38.24 -40.81
C TYR A 34 24.11 38.12 -40.26
N MET A 35 24.90 37.14 -40.74
CA MET A 35 26.30 36.97 -40.32
C MET A 35 27.25 38.09 -40.80
N ASN A 36 26.80 38.94 -41.72
CA ASN A 36 27.50 40.16 -42.14
C ASN A 36 27.36 41.29 -41.11
N ASP A 37 26.44 41.18 -40.16
CA ASP A 37 26.29 42.13 -39.06
C ASP A 37 27.32 41.84 -37.95
N LYS A 38 28.10 42.87 -37.62
CA LYS A 38 29.21 42.78 -36.66
C LYS A 38 28.74 42.29 -35.29
N VAL A 39 27.56 42.73 -34.84
CA VAL A 39 27.01 42.36 -33.52
C VAL A 39 26.59 40.89 -33.51
N THR A 40 25.83 40.46 -34.53
CA THR A 40 25.39 39.06 -34.68
C THR A 40 26.59 38.10 -34.77
N HIS A 41 27.64 38.47 -35.50
CA HIS A 41 28.85 37.66 -35.63
C HIS A 41 29.68 37.56 -34.34
N SER A 42 29.86 38.67 -33.62
CA SER A 42 30.55 38.68 -32.33
C SER A 42 29.77 37.88 -31.26
N LEU A 43 28.44 37.91 -31.31
CA LEU A 43 27.59 37.08 -30.46
C LEU A 43 27.76 35.58 -30.77
N TYR A 44 27.76 35.19 -32.05
CA TYR A 44 28.06 33.81 -32.46
C TYR A 44 29.41 33.34 -31.92
N LYS A 45 30.48 34.15 -32.05
CA LYS A 45 31.81 33.82 -31.52
C LYS A 45 31.82 33.61 -30.01
N ALA A 46 31.10 34.44 -29.27
CA ALA A 46 30.98 34.30 -27.82
C ALA A 46 30.27 32.98 -27.44
N ILE A 47 29.21 32.63 -28.16
CA ILE A 47 28.49 31.36 -27.96
C ILE A 47 29.38 30.16 -28.32
N ALA A 48 30.05 30.20 -29.47
CA ALA A 48 30.95 29.14 -29.92
C ALA A 48 32.12 28.93 -28.95
N ALA A 49 32.75 30.01 -28.45
CA ALA A 49 33.81 29.92 -27.45
C ALA A 49 33.33 29.36 -26.10
N ALA A 50 32.08 29.63 -25.73
CA ALA A 50 31.47 29.07 -24.52
C ALA A 50 31.06 27.60 -24.70
N THR A 51 30.86 27.13 -25.94
CA THR A 51 30.33 25.80 -26.22
C THR A 51 31.42 24.73 -26.11
N SER A 52 31.46 24.03 -24.98
CA SER A 52 32.30 22.84 -24.79
C SER A 52 31.71 21.91 -23.74
N TYR A 53 32.06 20.63 -23.79
CA TYR A 53 31.64 19.67 -22.75
C TYR A 53 32.10 20.10 -21.34
N LYS A 54 33.32 20.64 -21.22
CA LYS A 54 33.85 21.15 -19.94
C LYS A 54 33.01 22.29 -19.38
N ASN A 55 32.59 23.22 -20.24
CA ASN A 55 31.77 24.36 -19.85
C ASN A 55 30.33 23.96 -19.54
N ALA A 56 29.77 22.96 -20.23
CA ALA A 56 28.47 22.39 -19.87
C ALA A 56 28.51 21.82 -18.44
N LYS A 57 29.53 21.02 -18.14
CA LYS A 57 29.73 20.44 -16.80
C LYS A 57 29.98 21.50 -15.72
N SER A 58 30.77 22.52 -16.02
CA SER A 58 31.03 23.61 -15.07
C SER A 58 29.94 24.68 -15.03
N ARG A 59 28.88 24.58 -15.86
CA ARG A 59 27.77 25.55 -15.97
C ARG A 59 28.18 26.94 -16.45
N HIS A 60 29.11 26.99 -17.40
CA HIS A 60 29.62 28.22 -18.02
C HIS A 60 29.23 28.29 -19.52
N LEU A 61 28.07 27.74 -19.89
CA LEU A 61 27.52 27.95 -21.24
C LEU A 61 27.00 29.39 -21.39
N PHE A 62 26.79 29.82 -22.63
CA PHE A 62 26.32 31.18 -22.89
C PHE A 62 24.85 31.35 -22.49
N GLU A 63 24.57 32.30 -21.58
CA GLU A 63 23.22 32.68 -21.16
C GLU A 63 22.89 34.09 -21.70
N PRO A 64 21.60 34.43 -21.93
CA PRO A 64 21.21 35.73 -22.50
C PRO A 64 21.74 36.96 -21.76
N HIS A 65 22.03 36.84 -20.46
CA HIS A 65 22.51 37.93 -19.60
C HIS A 65 24.04 38.11 -19.63
N HIS A 66 24.78 37.26 -20.34
CA HIS A 66 26.23 37.35 -20.41
C HIS A 66 26.71 38.53 -21.26
N ARG A 67 27.77 39.20 -20.80
CA ARG A 67 28.39 40.33 -21.52
C ARG A 67 29.26 39.82 -22.67
N VAL A 68 29.04 40.35 -23.87
CA VAL A 68 29.87 40.06 -25.06
C VAL A 68 30.98 41.11 -25.13
N GLN A 69 32.24 40.73 -24.90
CA GLN A 69 33.37 41.68 -24.79
C GLN A 69 33.64 42.49 -26.07
N GLU A 70 33.30 41.95 -27.24
CA GLU A 70 33.53 42.57 -28.55
C GLU A 70 32.43 43.59 -28.96
N VAL A 71 31.34 43.68 -28.18
CA VAL A 71 30.20 44.57 -28.41
C VAL A 71 29.98 45.42 -27.15
N GLY A 72 29.53 46.67 -27.30
CA GLY A 72 29.16 47.52 -26.14
C GLY A 72 28.02 46.92 -25.31
N GLU A 73 27.59 47.60 -24.24
CA GLU A 73 26.43 47.17 -23.45
C GLU A 73 25.17 47.11 -24.35
N LEU A 74 24.74 45.89 -24.68
CA LEU A 74 23.51 45.61 -25.42
C LEU A 74 22.33 45.58 -24.46
N THR A 75 21.21 46.16 -24.87
CA THR A 75 19.95 45.96 -24.16
C THR A 75 19.43 44.53 -24.36
N GLN A 76 18.60 44.03 -23.43
CA GLN A 76 18.02 42.69 -23.54
C GLN A 76 17.27 42.47 -24.87
N LYS A 77 16.54 43.49 -25.34
CA LYS A 77 15.80 43.44 -26.61
C LYS A 77 16.72 43.30 -27.83
N GLU A 78 17.89 43.95 -27.81
CA GLU A 78 18.88 43.83 -28.87
C GLU A 78 19.55 42.47 -28.83
N MET A 79 19.89 41.96 -27.64
CA MET A 79 20.41 40.61 -27.47
C MET A 79 19.44 39.56 -28.02
N ASP A 80 18.16 39.65 -27.65
CA ASP A 80 17.12 38.73 -28.12
C ASP A 80 16.94 38.79 -29.65
N LEU A 81 17.05 39.98 -30.25
CA LEU A 81 16.97 40.15 -31.70
C LEU A 81 18.10 39.39 -32.42
N HIS A 82 19.34 39.53 -31.94
CA HIS A 82 20.49 38.86 -32.53
C HIS A 82 20.47 37.34 -32.27
N LEU A 83 20.04 36.90 -31.08
CA LEU A 83 19.84 35.48 -30.78
C LEU A 83 18.78 34.84 -31.69
N LYS A 84 17.64 35.52 -31.93
CA LYS A 84 16.60 35.03 -32.86
C LYS A 84 17.14 34.81 -34.26
N ARG A 85 17.95 35.73 -34.78
CA ARG A 85 18.59 35.59 -36.10
C ARG A 85 19.51 34.36 -36.16
N LEU A 86 20.31 34.14 -35.13
CA LEU A 86 21.21 32.97 -35.05
C LEU A 86 20.46 31.64 -35.00
N LEU A 87 19.32 31.60 -34.30
CA LEU A 87 18.42 30.44 -34.25
C LEU A 87 17.74 30.20 -35.60
N GLU A 88 17.23 31.24 -36.26
CA GLU A 88 16.61 31.16 -37.60
C GLU A 88 17.61 30.64 -38.66
N ASP A 89 18.87 31.04 -38.56
CA ASP A 89 19.96 30.57 -39.43
C ASP A 89 20.36 29.11 -39.13
N GLY A 90 19.98 28.56 -37.98
CA GLY A 90 20.35 27.22 -37.52
C GLY A 90 21.82 27.08 -37.14
N THR A 91 22.50 28.20 -36.84
CA THR A 91 23.93 28.26 -36.45
C THR A 91 24.14 28.13 -34.94
N VAL A 92 23.07 28.28 -34.18
CA VAL A 92 23.00 28.12 -32.73
C VAL A 92 21.72 27.35 -32.40
N SER A 93 21.76 26.57 -31.32
CA SER A 93 20.58 25.97 -30.71
C SER A 93 20.33 26.55 -29.32
N GLN A 94 19.04 26.69 -28.97
CA GLN A 94 18.60 27.04 -27.62
C GLN A 94 18.32 25.76 -26.84
N LEU A 95 19.05 25.56 -25.75
CA LEU A 95 18.86 24.49 -24.78
C LEU A 95 18.45 25.09 -23.43
N ALA A 96 18.18 24.21 -22.47
CA ALA A 96 17.90 24.61 -21.10
C ALA A 96 18.35 23.54 -20.11
N TYR A 97 18.48 23.93 -18.85
CA TYR A 97 18.77 23.05 -17.73
C TYR A 97 18.12 23.57 -16.44
N PHE A 98 17.73 22.68 -15.54
CA PHE A 98 17.11 23.04 -14.26
C PHE A 98 18.16 23.35 -13.21
N MET A 99 17.99 24.49 -12.52
CA MET A 99 18.88 24.96 -11.47
C MET A 99 18.09 25.57 -10.31
N GLY A 100 18.49 25.25 -9.07
CA GLY A 100 18.00 25.93 -7.88
C GLY A 100 18.95 27.06 -7.47
N ASP A 101 18.44 28.29 -7.40
CA ASP A 101 19.19 29.46 -6.90
C ASP A 101 19.18 29.57 -5.39
N GLU A 102 18.09 29.13 -4.76
CA GLU A 102 17.91 29.07 -3.31
C GLU A 102 17.66 27.63 -2.87
N LEU A 103 18.08 27.30 -1.65
CA LEU A 103 18.03 25.93 -1.12
C LEU A 103 16.60 25.36 -1.00
N GLU A 104 15.59 26.23 -0.91
CA GLU A 104 14.18 25.86 -0.64
C GLU A 104 13.25 26.03 -1.86
N GLN A 105 13.70 26.71 -2.91
CA GLN A 105 12.89 26.92 -4.12
C GLN A 105 13.04 25.76 -5.10
N GLN A 106 11.94 25.41 -5.77
CA GLN A 106 11.97 24.42 -6.84
C GLN A 106 12.94 24.90 -7.94
N PRO A 107 13.85 24.04 -8.43
CA PRO A 107 14.72 24.39 -9.55
C PRO A 107 13.93 24.92 -10.73
N THR A 108 14.40 26.02 -11.32
CA THR A 108 13.81 26.65 -12.49
C THR A 108 14.66 26.39 -13.72
N PRO A 109 14.05 26.25 -14.91
CA PRO A 109 14.79 26.08 -16.14
C PRO A 109 15.46 27.38 -16.55
N ARG A 110 16.76 27.31 -16.89
CA ARG A 110 17.55 28.43 -17.40
C ARG A 110 17.88 28.25 -18.88
N PRO A 111 17.66 29.27 -19.73
CA PRO A 111 18.03 29.21 -21.14
C PRO A 111 19.54 29.26 -21.32
N CYS A 112 20.08 28.40 -22.17
CA CYS A 112 21.46 28.48 -22.63
C CYS A 112 21.56 28.26 -24.14
N PHE A 113 22.59 28.83 -24.75
CA PHE A 113 22.81 28.75 -26.19
C PHE A 113 24.10 28.00 -26.48
N ALA A 114 24.05 27.11 -27.47
CA ALA A 114 25.18 26.30 -27.91
C ALA A 114 25.33 26.36 -29.44
N ALA A 115 26.55 26.55 -29.91
CA ALA A 115 26.90 26.50 -31.33
C ALA A 115 27.56 25.16 -31.70
N PHE A 116 28.03 24.99 -32.93
CA PHE A 116 28.79 23.79 -33.27
C PHE A 116 30.10 23.72 -32.44
N PRO A 117 30.42 22.61 -31.75
CA PRO A 117 31.61 22.51 -30.92
C PRO A 117 32.86 22.39 -31.81
N GLU A 118 33.61 23.49 -31.95
CA GLU A 118 34.86 23.51 -32.72
C GLU A 118 35.96 22.74 -31.95
N GLY A 119 36.22 21.49 -32.38
CA GLY A 119 37.27 20.63 -31.81
C GLY A 119 36.80 19.28 -31.26
N GLU A 120 35.49 19.02 -31.23
CA GLU A 120 34.93 17.70 -30.88
C GLU A 120 34.37 17.02 -32.14
N SER A 121 34.52 15.70 -32.25
CA SER A 121 34.05 14.91 -33.42
C SER A 121 32.56 14.59 -33.38
N LEU A 122 31.83 15.09 -32.37
CA LEU A 122 30.45 14.78 -32.06
C LEU A 122 29.56 16.03 -32.19
N ASP A 123 28.28 15.80 -32.40
CA ASP A 123 27.21 16.79 -32.39
C ASP A 123 26.96 17.36 -30.96
N LEU A 124 25.92 18.19 -30.81
CA LEU A 124 25.53 18.76 -29.51
C LEU A 124 25.02 17.72 -28.49
N SER A 125 24.89 16.43 -28.84
CA SER A 125 24.27 15.43 -27.97
C SER A 125 25.00 15.26 -26.63
N ARG A 126 26.34 15.34 -26.63
CA ARG A 126 27.12 15.20 -25.40
C ARG A 126 26.89 16.36 -24.42
N ILE A 127 26.74 17.58 -24.95
CA ILE A 127 26.42 18.77 -24.16
C ILE A 127 24.99 18.65 -23.62
N TYR A 128 24.05 18.22 -24.46
CA TYR A 128 22.66 17.98 -24.07
C TYR A 128 22.53 16.95 -22.94
N LEU A 129 23.19 15.79 -23.03
CA LEU A 129 23.17 14.78 -21.98
C LEU A 129 23.78 15.28 -20.67
N GLU A 130 24.84 16.09 -20.71
CA GLU A 130 25.40 16.69 -19.49
C GLU A 130 24.43 17.69 -18.85
N LEU A 131 23.70 18.47 -19.65
CA LEU A 131 22.67 19.38 -19.13
C LEU A 131 21.50 18.64 -18.51
N LEU A 132 21.12 17.49 -19.08
CA LEU A 132 20.16 16.58 -18.48
C LEU A 132 20.65 16.08 -17.12
N ASP A 133 21.89 15.57 -17.04
CA ASP A 133 22.50 15.11 -15.79
C ASP A 133 22.57 16.21 -14.72
N VAL A 134 22.96 17.43 -15.09
CA VAL A 134 22.95 18.59 -14.19
C VAL A 134 21.55 18.86 -13.64
N SER A 135 20.53 18.79 -14.51
CA SER A 135 19.13 19.01 -14.15
C SER A 135 18.62 17.94 -13.19
N VAL A 136 18.93 16.66 -13.47
CA VAL A 136 18.60 15.53 -12.61
C VAL A 136 19.25 15.71 -11.23
N ILE A 137 20.53 16.05 -11.18
CA ILE A 137 21.26 16.28 -9.91
C ILE A 137 20.63 17.44 -9.12
N SER A 138 20.29 18.54 -9.78
CA SER A 138 19.65 19.70 -9.13
C SER A 138 18.28 19.35 -8.56
N LEU A 139 17.43 18.65 -9.33
CA LEU A 139 16.10 18.23 -8.89
C LEU A 139 16.18 17.21 -7.75
N ILE A 140 17.09 16.23 -7.81
CA ILE A 140 17.29 15.29 -6.70
C ILE A 140 17.75 16.03 -5.43
N GLY A 141 18.70 16.96 -5.56
CA GLY A 141 19.17 17.77 -4.43
C GLY A 141 18.06 18.61 -3.80
N TYR A 142 17.12 19.12 -4.60
CA TYR A 142 15.91 19.77 -4.10
C TYR A 142 14.98 18.76 -3.39
N LEU A 143 14.71 17.61 -4.00
CA LEU A 143 13.84 16.57 -3.44
C LEU A 143 14.37 15.98 -2.12
N ASP A 144 15.67 15.90 -1.94
CA ASP A 144 16.30 15.45 -0.68
C ASP A 144 16.07 16.44 0.48
N ARG A 145 15.95 17.73 0.16
CA ARG A 145 15.77 18.82 1.13
C ARG A 145 14.30 19.15 1.37
N LYS A 146 13.41 18.80 0.43
CA LYS A 146 11.97 18.97 0.57
C LYS A 146 11.49 18.28 1.87
N PRO A 147 10.71 18.97 2.72
CA PRO A 147 10.18 18.36 3.93
C PRO A 147 9.26 17.19 3.57
N GLU A 148 9.24 16.17 4.43
CA GLU A 148 8.34 15.03 4.29
C GLU A 148 6.89 15.50 4.36
N LEU A 149 6.05 14.90 3.51
CA LEU A 149 4.64 15.25 3.44
C LEU A 149 3.93 14.84 4.73
N THR A 150 3.34 15.83 5.41
CA THR A 150 2.60 15.59 6.66
C THR A 150 1.13 15.31 6.37
N LYS A 151 0.48 14.56 7.28
CA LYS A 151 -0.96 14.24 7.18
C LYS A 151 -1.85 15.47 6.93
N PRO A 152 -1.68 16.62 7.63
CA PRO A 152 -2.48 17.82 7.38
C PRO A 152 -2.35 18.35 5.94
N VAL A 153 -1.13 18.38 5.39
CA VAL A 153 -0.86 18.85 4.02
C VAL A 153 -1.56 17.94 3.02
N VAL A 154 -1.44 16.61 3.18
CA VAL A 154 -2.12 15.65 2.29
C VAL A 154 -3.63 15.83 2.37
N TRP A 155 -4.19 15.93 3.58
CA TRP A 155 -5.64 16.09 3.79
C TRP A 155 -6.19 17.38 3.19
N GLU A 156 -5.50 18.51 3.37
CA GLU A 156 -5.89 19.79 2.79
C GLU A 156 -6.00 19.71 1.26
N ASN A 157 -5.02 19.06 0.61
CA ASN A 157 -5.03 18.89 -0.84
C ASN A 157 -6.13 17.91 -1.31
N LEU A 158 -6.41 16.84 -0.55
CA LEU A 158 -7.53 15.93 -0.84
C LEU A 158 -8.90 16.62 -0.72
N GLU A 159 -9.06 17.51 0.27
CA GLU A 159 -10.27 18.31 0.45
C GLU A 159 -10.43 19.33 -0.68
N ALA A 160 -9.34 20.00 -1.05
CA ALA A 160 -9.34 20.91 -2.19
C ALA A 160 -9.73 20.19 -3.49
N ASP A 161 -9.25 18.97 -3.74
CA ASP A 161 -9.67 18.13 -4.88
C ASP A 161 -11.16 17.78 -4.84
N TRP A 162 -11.68 17.51 -3.62
CA TRP A 162 -13.09 17.19 -3.39
C TRP A 162 -14.04 18.37 -3.64
N GLU A 163 -13.61 19.58 -3.32
CA GLU A 163 -14.43 20.79 -3.46
C GLU A 163 -14.33 21.42 -4.86
N THR A 164 -13.21 21.22 -5.55
CA THR A 164 -12.91 21.91 -6.80
C THR A 164 -13.63 21.26 -8.00
N LYS A 165 -14.55 22.02 -8.61
CA LYS A 165 -15.30 21.58 -9.81
C LYS A 165 -14.59 21.88 -11.15
N SER A 166 -13.54 22.70 -11.16
CA SER A 166 -12.80 23.11 -12.36
C SER A 166 -11.29 23.09 -12.11
N ARG A 167 -10.51 22.43 -12.98
CA ARG A 167 -9.05 22.34 -12.81
C ARG A 167 -8.36 23.67 -13.04
N LYS A 168 -7.51 24.08 -12.09
CA LYS A 168 -6.48 25.09 -12.27
C LYS A 168 -5.25 24.45 -12.93
N GLU A 169 -4.37 25.24 -13.55
CA GLU A 169 -3.13 24.74 -14.19
C GLU A 169 -2.12 24.15 -13.19
N LYS A 170 -2.16 24.55 -11.92
CA LYS A 170 -1.35 24.00 -10.81
C LYS A 170 -2.22 23.78 -9.58
N PRO A 171 -3.06 22.73 -9.54
CA PRO A 171 -4.06 22.59 -8.50
C PRO A 171 -3.44 22.24 -7.13
N PHE A 172 -2.31 21.54 -7.10
CA PHE A 172 -1.69 21.03 -5.86
C PHE A 172 -0.15 21.18 -5.87
N PRO A 173 0.39 22.42 -5.81
CA PRO A 173 1.83 22.69 -5.90
C PRO A 173 2.66 22.11 -4.74
N GLN A 174 2.04 21.81 -3.59
CA GLN A 174 2.72 21.18 -2.47
C GLN A 174 3.01 19.69 -2.72
N LEU A 175 2.13 19.01 -3.47
CA LEU A 175 2.22 17.58 -3.73
C LEU A 175 2.98 17.23 -5.02
N PHE A 176 2.82 18.03 -6.07
CA PHE A 176 3.32 17.69 -7.41
C PHE A 176 4.35 18.66 -7.95
N LEU A 177 5.26 18.13 -8.77
CA LEU A 177 6.17 18.91 -9.60
C LEU A 177 5.53 19.14 -10.97
N TYR A 178 5.51 20.41 -11.38
CA TYR A 178 4.97 20.89 -12.66
C TYR A 178 6.14 21.38 -13.54
N LEU A 179 6.90 20.43 -14.10
CA LEU A 179 8.14 20.74 -14.83
C LEU A 179 7.89 21.39 -16.18
N ARG A 180 6.79 21.05 -16.86
CA ARG A 180 6.44 21.58 -18.18
C ARG A 180 6.05 23.05 -18.13
N GLU A 181 5.30 23.41 -17.09
CA GLU A 181 4.80 24.75 -16.83
C GLU A 181 5.97 25.71 -16.52
N ALA A 182 7.10 25.20 -16.04
CA ALA A 182 8.28 26.01 -15.74
C ALA A 182 8.94 26.61 -17.00
N PHE A 183 8.69 26.05 -18.19
CA PHE A 183 9.17 26.60 -19.46
C PHE A 183 8.33 27.78 -20.00
N HIS A 184 7.20 28.07 -19.37
CA HIS A 184 6.32 29.19 -19.73
C HIS A 184 6.52 30.41 -18.82
N ASP A 185 7.56 30.39 -17.99
CA ASP A 185 7.90 31.43 -17.02
C ASP A 185 8.63 32.62 -17.68
N GLU A 186 8.71 33.78 -17.01
CA GLU A 186 9.34 35.01 -17.52
C GLU A 186 10.85 34.87 -17.82
N THR A 187 11.47 33.77 -17.39
CA THR A 187 12.89 33.45 -17.61
C THR A 187 13.26 33.23 -19.08
N PHE A 188 12.30 32.90 -19.94
CA PHE A 188 12.51 32.68 -21.38
C PHE A 188 12.04 33.87 -22.21
N SER A 189 12.95 34.77 -22.59
CA SER A 189 12.66 35.86 -23.54
C SER A 189 12.40 35.34 -24.97
N ILE A 190 12.99 34.20 -25.31
CA ILE A 190 12.73 33.43 -26.53
C ILE A 190 12.24 32.05 -26.08
N LEU A 191 11.05 31.64 -26.53
CA LEU A 191 10.50 30.33 -26.17
C LEU A 191 11.32 29.20 -26.82
N PRO A 192 11.73 28.19 -26.04
CA PRO A 192 12.46 27.05 -26.57
C PRO A 192 11.59 26.22 -27.51
N SER A 193 12.24 25.44 -28.39
CA SER A 193 11.50 24.63 -29.36
C SER A 193 10.59 23.61 -28.65
N PRO A 194 9.33 23.42 -29.08
CA PRO A 194 8.42 22.45 -28.47
C PRO A 194 8.95 21.01 -28.52
N GLU A 195 9.73 20.68 -29.56
CA GLU A 195 10.41 19.38 -29.70
C GLU A 195 11.45 19.19 -28.60
N PHE A 196 12.33 20.18 -28.37
CA PHE A 196 13.30 20.13 -27.28
C PHE A 196 12.62 19.98 -25.93
N VAL A 197 11.63 20.82 -25.61
CA VAL A 197 10.95 20.78 -24.29
C VAL A 197 10.32 19.41 -24.05
N LYS A 198 9.66 18.84 -25.06
CA LYS A 198 9.04 17.52 -24.96
C LYS A 198 10.08 16.42 -24.71
N ASP A 199 11.13 16.37 -25.52
CA ASP A 199 12.11 15.29 -25.45
C ASP A 199 12.97 15.40 -24.18
N PHE A 200 13.36 16.63 -23.81
CA PHE A 200 14.11 16.90 -22.58
C PHE A 200 13.32 16.53 -21.32
N LEU A 201 12.04 16.91 -21.24
CA LEU A 201 11.19 16.56 -20.10
C LEU A 201 10.95 15.05 -20.03
N PHE A 202 10.72 14.39 -21.17
CA PHE A 202 10.56 12.94 -21.20
C PHE A 202 11.78 12.20 -20.63
N GLU A 203 12.98 12.56 -21.08
CA GLU A 203 14.22 11.96 -20.58
C GLU A 203 14.48 12.30 -19.11
N LEU A 204 14.19 13.53 -18.70
CA LEU A 204 14.35 13.98 -17.31
C LEU A 204 13.42 13.23 -16.36
N GLU A 205 12.16 13.08 -16.74
CA GLU A 205 11.15 12.34 -15.98
C GLU A 205 11.51 10.85 -15.89
N ASP A 206 11.90 10.23 -17.01
CA ASP A 206 12.33 8.83 -17.06
C ASP A 206 13.54 8.57 -16.14
N ASP A 207 14.54 9.45 -16.14
CA ASP A 207 15.71 9.31 -15.26
C ASP A 207 15.36 9.52 -13.77
N LEU A 208 14.46 10.45 -13.45
CA LEU A 208 13.98 10.65 -12.08
C LEU A 208 13.12 9.46 -11.60
N THR A 209 12.29 8.89 -12.48
CA THR A 209 11.48 7.70 -12.19
C THR A 209 12.33 6.45 -12.02
N LYS A 210 13.34 6.22 -12.87
CA LYS A 210 14.30 5.12 -12.71
C LYS A 210 15.08 5.20 -11.40
N LYS A 211 15.35 6.41 -10.91
CA LYS A 211 15.96 6.65 -9.59
C LYS A 211 14.96 6.55 -8.44
N GLY A 212 13.68 6.28 -8.71
CA GLY A 212 12.63 6.11 -7.71
C GLY A 212 12.25 7.39 -6.97
N ARG A 213 12.50 8.56 -7.58
CA ARG A 213 12.32 9.88 -6.93
C ARG A 213 11.02 10.56 -7.30
N VAL A 214 10.46 10.24 -8.46
CA VAL A 214 9.16 10.76 -8.90
C VAL A 214 8.33 9.65 -9.51
N VAL A 215 7.01 9.79 -9.39
CA VAL A 215 6.03 8.90 -9.98
C VAL A 215 4.99 9.73 -10.70
N ASP A 216 4.72 9.43 -11.97
CA ASP A 216 3.66 10.11 -12.70
C ASP A 216 2.29 9.69 -12.16
N ILE A 217 1.48 10.67 -11.76
CA ILE A 217 0.11 10.48 -11.27
C ILE A 217 -0.84 10.96 -12.37
N PRO A 218 -1.52 10.04 -13.07
CA PRO A 218 -2.30 10.37 -14.25
C PRO A 218 -3.36 11.43 -14.00
N GLY A 219 -3.30 12.52 -14.76
CA GLY A 219 -4.25 13.64 -14.67
C GLY A 219 -3.92 14.68 -13.60
N TYR A 220 -2.83 14.51 -12.85
CA TYR A 220 -2.39 15.42 -11.79
C TYR A 220 -0.96 15.94 -11.99
N GLY A 221 0.02 15.07 -12.28
CA GLY A 221 1.42 15.46 -12.50
C GLY A 221 2.41 14.54 -11.78
N LEU A 222 3.67 14.99 -11.65
CA LEU A 222 4.74 14.20 -11.07
C LEU A 222 4.75 14.28 -9.54
N PHE A 223 4.43 13.18 -8.89
CA PHE A 223 4.47 13.08 -7.43
C PHE A 223 5.89 12.77 -6.95
N SER A 224 6.42 13.59 -6.05
CA SER A 224 7.75 13.42 -5.49
C SER A 224 7.75 12.46 -4.31
N LEU A 225 8.68 11.49 -4.32
CA LEU A 225 8.97 10.60 -3.19
C LEU A 225 10.40 10.82 -2.73
N LYS A 226 10.58 11.07 -1.43
CA LYS A 226 11.89 11.11 -0.79
C LYS A 226 12.47 9.70 -0.65
N ASN A 227 11.64 8.73 -0.29
CA ASN A 227 12.00 7.31 -0.23
C ASN A 227 10.75 6.42 -0.35
N THR A 228 10.94 5.10 -0.48
CA THR A 228 9.85 4.12 -0.59
C THR A 228 8.97 4.03 0.65
N LYS A 229 9.47 4.39 1.84
CA LYS A 229 8.68 4.38 3.09
C LYS A 229 7.64 5.49 3.12
N GLU A 230 7.94 6.64 2.50
CA GLU A 230 6.98 7.73 2.35
C GLU A 230 5.74 7.27 1.57
N ALA A 231 5.88 6.38 0.58
CA ALA A 231 4.73 5.83 -0.15
C ALA A 231 3.74 5.10 0.78
N ILE A 232 4.25 4.35 1.77
CA ILE A 232 3.41 3.68 2.78
C ILE A 232 2.64 4.73 3.61
N GLN A 233 3.34 5.74 4.13
CA GLN A 233 2.73 6.78 4.96
C GLN A 233 1.66 7.57 4.21
N ILE A 234 1.92 7.93 2.95
CA ILE A 234 0.95 8.65 2.11
C ILE A 234 -0.31 7.80 1.90
N ILE A 235 -0.16 6.51 1.59
CA ILE A 235 -1.30 5.59 1.47
C ILE A 235 -2.10 5.52 2.77
N GLU A 236 -1.45 5.49 3.93
CA GLU A 236 -2.12 5.50 5.23
C GLU A 236 -2.89 6.80 5.50
N TYR A 237 -2.28 7.95 5.19
CA TYR A 237 -2.95 9.25 5.36
C TYR A 237 -4.19 9.35 4.47
N ILE A 238 -4.11 8.87 3.23
CA ILE A 238 -5.25 8.88 2.30
C ILE A 238 -6.31 7.87 2.77
N ASP A 239 -5.92 6.68 3.19
CA ASP A 239 -6.86 5.66 3.69
C ASP A 239 -7.62 6.17 4.92
N ASP A 240 -6.93 6.81 5.86
CA ASP A 240 -7.56 7.47 7.01
C ASP A 240 -8.55 8.56 6.58
N PHE A 241 -8.22 9.36 5.56
CA PHE A 241 -9.10 10.38 5.01
C PHE A 241 -10.38 9.75 4.44
N ILE A 242 -10.24 8.69 3.64
CA ILE A 242 -11.34 7.94 3.04
C ILE A 242 -12.25 7.34 4.12
N GLN A 243 -11.67 6.73 5.16
CA GLN A 243 -12.41 6.09 6.25
C GLN A 243 -13.10 7.09 7.19
N THR A 244 -12.64 8.35 7.24
CA THR A 244 -13.20 9.38 8.12
C THR A 244 -14.11 10.35 7.37
N LYS A 245 -13.54 11.26 6.58
CA LYS A 245 -14.27 12.29 5.84
C LYS A 245 -15.04 11.70 4.67
N GLY A 246 -14.41 10.82 3.89
CA GLY A 246 -15.05 10.15 2.76
C GLY A 246 -16.26 9.31 3.16
N MET A 247 -16.09 8.45 4.16
CA MET A 247 -17.14 7.61 4.72
C MET A 247 -18.28 8.42 5.34
N LYS A 248 -17.98 9.54 6.01
CA LYS A 248 -19.03 10.42 6.57
C LYS A 248 -19.88 11.03 5.45
N ALA A 249 -19.27 11.49 4.36
CA ALA A 249 -19.96 12.13 3.24
C ALA A 249 -20.78 11.13 2.40
N LEU A 250 -20.24 9.94 2.14
CA LEU A 250 -20.83 8.93 1.25
C LEU A 250 -21.30 7.67 1.99
N ARG A 251 -21.66 7.81 3.28
CA ARG A 251 -22.07 6.70 4.16
C ARG A 251 -23.14 5.79 3.55
N HIS A 252 -24.07 6.37 2.81
CA HIS A 252 -25.18 5.66 2.17
C HIS A 252 -24.73 4.65 1.11
N ILE A 253 -23.57 4.83 0.47
CA ILE A 253 -23.01 3.90 -0.52
C ILE A 253 -21.90 3.05 0.11
N LEU A 254 -20.99 3.68 0.87
CA LEU A 254 -19.75 3.03 1.30
C LEU A 254 -19.90 2.05 2.47
N SER A 255 -20.97 2.15 3.27
CA SER A 255 -21.08 1.39 4.52
C SER A 255 -20.96 -0.12 4.34
N GLU A 256 -21.67 -0.70 3.39
CA GLU A 256 -21.67 -2.15 3.17
C GLU A 256 -20.36 -2.63 2.55
N ALA A 257 -19.81 -1.87 1.59
CA ALA A 257 -18.52 -2.17 0.99
C ALA A 257 -17.37 -2.13 2.00
N PHE A 258 -17.32 -1.11 2.87
CA PHE A 258 -16.27 -1.00 3.88
C PHE A 258 -16.42 -2.04 4.98
N GLN A 259 -17.65 -2.40 5.36
CA GLN A 259 -17.88 -3.52 6.29
C GLN A 259 -17.38 -4.84 5.73
N ARG A 260 -17.67 -5.15 4.46
CA ARG A 260 -17.14 -6.34 3.78
C ARG A 260 -15.61 -6.36 3.79
N ILE A 261 -14.99 -5.25 3.37
CA ILE A 261 -13.51 -5.14 3.34
C ILE A 261 -12.92 -5.30 4.75
N ALA A 262 -13.55 -4.71 5.78
CA ALA A 262 -13.10 -4.86 7.16
C ALA A 262 -13.22 -6.30 7.69
N MET A 263 -14.23 -7.07 7.25
CA MET A 263 -14.34 -8.50 7.56
C MET A 263 -13.21 -9.30 6.90
N GLU A 264 -12.93 -9.03 5.63
CA GLU A 264 -11.82 -9.67 4.90
C GLU A 264 -10.46 -9.33 5.51
N GLU A 265 -10.25 -8.07 5.89
CA GLU A 265 -9.03 -7.58 6.53
C GLU A 265 -8.82 -8.24 7.90
N LYS A 266 -9.88 -8.32 8.72
CA LYS A 266 -9.84 -9.00 10.01
C LYS A 266 -9.54 -10.49 9.86
N PHE A 267 -10.13 -11.16 8.86
CA PHE A 267 -9.88 -12.56 8.58
C PHE A 267 -8.43 -12.79 8.14
N TYR A 268 -7.90 -11.93 7.28
CA TYR A 268 -6.50 -12.00 6.86
C TYR A 268 -5.53 -11.85 8.04
N TYR A 269 -5.72 -10.83 8.89
CA TYR A 269 -4.85 -10.61 10.06
C TYR A 269 -5.18 -11.53 11.26
N SER A 270 -6.15 -12.45 11.13
CA SER A 270 -6.36 -13.50 12.14
C SER A 270 -5.20 -14.50 12.19
N ASP A 271 -4.42 -14.59 11.11
CA ASP A 271 -3.16 -15.32 11.07
C ASP A 271 -1.99 -14.34 11.28
N PRO A 272 -1.30 -14.38 12.43
CA PRO A 272 -0.17 -13.49 12.73
C PRO A 272 1.03 -13.66 11.81
N SER A 273 1.10 -14.76 11.04
CA SER A 273 2.19 -15.00 10.09
C SER A 273 2.02 -14.22 8.79
N HIS A 274 0.82 -13.67 8.51
CA HIS A 274 0.59 -12.91 7.30
C HIS A 274 1.29 -11.53 7.35
N PRO A 275 1.95 -11.11 6.27
CA PRO A 275 2.56 -9.79 6.20
C PRO A 275 1.50 -8.69 6.05
N GLU A 276 1.84 -7.47 6.47
CA GLU A 276 1.06 -6.27 6.13
C GLU A 276 0.93 -6.11 4.61
N THR A 277 -0.24 -5.64 4.15
CA THR A 277 -0.52 -5.48 2.72
C THR A 277 -1.32 -4.21 2.41
N THR A 278 -1.13 -3.68 1.20
CA THR A 278 -1.88 -2.55 0.63
C THR A 278 -3.24 -2.97 0.06
N LYS A 279 -3.49 -4.28 -0.12
CA LYS A 279 -4.69 -4.83 -0.76
C LYS A 279 -6.01 -4.23 -0.24
N PHE A 280 -6.17 -4.13 1.07
CA PHE A 280 -7.41 -3.64 1.68
C PHE A 280 -7.59 -2.13 1.51
N ARG A 281 -6.49 -1.36 1.52
CA ARG A 281 -6.49 0.08 1.27
C ARG A 281 -6.84 0.38 -0.20
N VAL A 282 -6.29 -0.41 -1.12
CA VAL A 282 -6.69 -0.38 -2.54
C VAL A 282 -8.17 -0.71 -2.71
N ALA A 283 -8.66 -1.79 -2.08
CA ALA A 283 -10.07 -2.15 -2.14
C ALA A 283 -11.01 -1.05 -1.62
N ARG A 284 -10.63 -0.36 -0.53
CA ARG A 284 -11.36 0.82 -0.03
C ARG A 284 -11.33 1.98 -1.01
N ALA A 285 -10.18 2.27 -1.60
CA ALA A 285 -10.05 3.31 -2.63
C ALA A 285 -10.88 3.00 -3.89
N GLU A 286 -10.99 1.74 -4.30
CA GLU A 286 -11.86 1.31 -5.41
C GLU A 286 -13.34 1.50 -5.09
N ALA A 287 -13.78 1.05 -3.92
CA ALA A 287 -15.16 1.28 -3.46
C ALA A 287 -15.47 2.77 -3.35
N PHE A 288 -14.50 3.56 -2.88
CA PHE A 288 -14.60 5.01 -2.81
C PHE A 288 -14.72 5.65 -4.18
N SER A 289 -13.91 5.22 -5.14
CA SER A 289 -14.01 5.65 -6.54
C SER A 289 -15.42 5.40 -7.07
N GLN A 290 -15.93 4.17 -6.96
CA GLN A 290 -17.25 3.81 -7.50
C GLN A 290 -18.39 4.67 -6.93
N ALA A 291 -18.30 5.06 -5.65
CA ALA A 291 -19.24 5.96 -5.01
C ALA A 291 -19.16 7.40 -5.53
N LEU A 292 -17.96 7.87 -5.90
CA LEU A 292 -17.73 9.18 -6.51
C LEU A 292 -18.25 9.28 -7.96
N GLN A 293 -18.16 8.20 -8.74
CA GLN A 293 -18.46 8.18 -10.18
C GLN A 293 -19.97 8.27 -10.50
N SER A 294 -20.64 9.39 -10.15
CA SER A 294 -22.01 9.73 -10.62
C SER A 294 -22.08 10.18 -12.09
N GLY A 295 -21.01 9.93 -12.86
CA GLY A 295 -20.87 10.06 -14.31
C GLY A 295 -19.50 9.48 -14.74
N ASN A 296 -19.29 9.23 -16.04
CA ASN A 296 -18.02 8.73 -16.60
C ASN A 296 -16.87 9.69 -16.26
N PRO A 297 -16.00 9.40 -15.28
CA PRO A 297 -14.99 10.37 -14.87
C PRO A 297 -13.72 10.11 -15.68
N GLY A 298 -13.24 11.15 -16.38
CA GLY A 298 -11.87 11.16 -16.87
C GLY A 298 -10.86 11.24 -15.72
N LEU A 299 -9.61 10.84 -15.99
CA LEU A 299 -8.47 11.02 -15.08
C LEU A 299 -8.42 12.45 -14.55
N GLY A 300 -8.53 12.63 -13.23
CA GLY A 300 -8.53 13.90 -12.48
C GLY A 300 -9.91 14.54 -12.22
N SER A 301 -10.99 13.74 -12.17
CA SER A 301 -12.29 14.23 -11.69
C SER A 301 -12.23 14.58 -10.19
N SER A 302 -13.08 15.52 -9.75
CA SER A 302 -13.14 15.94 -8.34
C SER A 302 -13.26 14.76 -7.37
N GLY A 303 -12.44 14.77 -6.32
CA GLY A 303 -12.37 13.76 -5.26
C GLY A 303 -11.57 12.49 -5.60
N MET A 304 -11.01 12.37 -6.82
CA MET A 304 -10.27 11.17 -7.25
C MET A 304 -8.79 11.17 -6.89
N LEU A 305 -8.21 12.29 -6.42
CA LEU A 305 -6.78 12.42 -6.16
C LEU A 305 -6.26 11.29 -5.25
N GLY A 306 -6.94 11.05 -4.13
CA GLY A 306 -6.57 10.00 -3.19
C GLY A 306 -6.64 8.59 -3.79
N VAL A 307 -7.63 8.32 -4.64
CA VAL A 307 -7.77 7.03 -5.31
C VAL A 307 -6.62 6.80 -6.28
N VAL A 308 -6.29 7.80 -7.11
CA VAL A 308 -5.21 7.67 -8.10
C VAL A 308 -3.87 7.53 -7.39
N LEU A 309 -3.61 8.30 -6.33
CA LEU A 309 -2.41 8.16 -5.52
C LEU A 309 -2.28 6.75 -4.91
N ILE A 310 -3.34 6.21 -4.30
CA ILE A 310 -3.30 4.84 -3.76
C ILE A 310 -3.01 3.82 -4.86
N ARG A 311 -3.70 3.90 -6.01
CA ARG A 311 -3.48 2.99 -7.15
C ARG A 311 -2.04 2.99 -7.63
N THR A 312 -1.47 4.18 -7.79
CA THR A 312 -0.13 4.34 -8.35
C THR A 312 0.96 3.98 -7.33
N LEU A 313 0.77 4.28 -6.04
CA LEU A 313 1.76 4.01 -4.99
C LEU A 313 1.68 2.59 -4.42
N ALA A 314 0.58 1.85 -4.64
CA ALA A 314 0.32 0.55 -4.03
C ALA A 314 1.46 -0.46 -4.26
N GLU A 315 1.95 -0.60 -5.49
CA GLU A 315 3.01 -1.57 -5.78
C GLU A 315 4.34 -1.21 -5.10
N ILE A 316 4.67 0.09 -5.05
CA ILE A 316 5.88 0.59 -4.37
C ILE A 316 5.78 0.31 -2.87
N ALA A 317 4.64 0.62 -2.27
CA ALA A 317 4.37 0.39 -0.85
C ALA A 317 4.33 -1.10 -0.51
N GLU A 318 3.73 -1.95 -1.35
CA GLU A 318 3.66 -3.41 -1.15
C GLU A 318 5.07 -4.02 -1.11
N LYS A 319 5.93 -3.66 -2.08
CA LYS A 319 7.32 -4.12 -2.11
C LYS A 319 8.10 -3.68 -0.87
N GLU A 320 7.89 -2.45 -0.42
CA GLU A 320 8.54 -1.93 0.79
C GLU A 320 8.02 -2.63 2.07
N MET A 321 6.72 -2.89 2.19
CA MET A 321 6.14 -3.66 3.30
C MET A 321 6.68 -5.09 3.35
N GLN A 322 6.76 -5.77 2.20
CA GLN A 322 7.37 -7.10 2.10
C GLN A 322 8.85 -7.09 2.50
N ARG A 323 9.61 -6.10 2.01
CA ARG A 323 11.02 -5.91 2.40
C ARG A 323 11.17 -5.72 3.91
N GLN A 324 10.33 -4.88 4.52
CA GLN A 324 10.33 -4.66 5.98
C GLN A 324 9.94 -5.91 6.75
N HIS A 325 8.99 -6.70 6.24
CA HIS A 325 8.59 -7.96 6.85
C HIS A 325 9.74 -8.99 6.85
N SER A 326 10.36 -9.23 5.69
CA SER A 326 11.52 -10.13 5.59
C SER A 326 12.71 -9.67 6.43
N GLU A 327 12.93 -8.35 6.56
CA GLU A 327 13.94 -7.80 7.47
C GLU A 327 13.61 -8.07 8.93
N LYS A 328 12.34 -7.91 9.35
CA LYS A 328 11.88 -8.24 10.71
C LYS A 328 12.11 -9.72 11.02
N GLU A 329 11.74 -10.62 10.12
CA GLU A 329 11.96 -12.08 10.26
C GLU A 329 13.45 -12.42 10.37
N ARG A 330 14.28 -11.83 9.50
CA ARG A 330 15.73 -12.03 9.55
C ARG A 330 16.33 -11.52 10.85
N ASN A 331 15.89 -10.35 11.32
CA ASN A 331 16.37 -9.79 12.59
C ASN A 331 15.96 -10.67 13.77
N GLN A 332 14.73 -11.19 13.78
CA GLN A 332 14.25 -12.13 14.79
C GLN A 332 15.05 -13.44 14.78
N PHE A 333 15.35 -13.98 13.60
CA PHE A 333 16.24 -15.13 13.45
C PHE A 333 17.63 -14.85 14.03
N GLN A 334 18.23 -13.71 13.67
CA GLN A 334 19.55 -13.32 14.18
C GLN A 334 19.55 -13.13 15.70
N GLU A 335 18.45 -12.60 16.27
CA GLU A 335 18.29 -12.46 17.71
C GLU A 335 18.26 -13.83 18.42
N ILE A 336 17.44 -14.77 17.91
CA ILE A 336 17.36 -16.15 18.42
C ILE A 336 18.74 -16.82 18.32
N LYS A 337 19.35 -16.76 17.13
CA LYS A 337 20.66 -17.36 16.85
C LYS A 337 21.73 -16.79 17.78
N ARG A 338 21.81 -15.47 17.94
CA ARG A 338 22.73 -14.79 18.87
C ARG A 338 22.50 -15.23 20.32
N GLY A 339 21.24 -15.41 20.73
CA GLY A 339 20.89 -15.92 22.05
C GLY A 339 21.48 -17.32 22.30
N LEU A 340 21.33 -18.22 21.33
CA LEU A 340 21.86 -19.59 21.40
C LEU A 340 23.40 -19.64 21.37
N LEU A 341 24.04 -18.70 20.67
CA LEU A 341 25.49 -18.59 20.50
C LEU A 341 26.22 -17.92 21.68
N ALA A 342 25.50 -17.23 22.57
CA ALA A 342 26.11 -16.42 23.62
C ALA A 342 27.07 -17.20 24.54
N GLU A 343 28.25 -16.64 24.79
CA GLU A 343 29.26 -17.21 25.70
C GLU A 343 28.94 -16.90 27.17
N ALA A 344 29.27 -17.83 28.08
CA ALA A 344 29.13 -17.68 29.54
C ALA A 344 27.69 -17.46 30.08
N VAL A 345 26.69 -18.10 29.49
CA VAL A 345 25.30 -18.02 29.95
C VAL A 345 24.82 -19.34 30.58
N ARG A 346 23.94 -19.25 31.59
CA ARG A 346 23.24 -20.40 32.21
C ARG A 346 22.53 -21.23 31.13
N TRP A 347 22.43 -22.55 31.35
CA TRP A 347 21.92 -23.51 30.37
C TRP A 347 20.55 -23.15 29.76
N ASP A 348 19.68 -22.51 30.52
CA ASP A 348 18.30 -22.15 30.13
C ASP A 348 18.21 -21.02 29.10
N ARG A 349 19.30 -20.29 28.87
CA ARG A 349 19.41 -19.31 27.79
C ARG A 349 20.15 -19.85 26.56
N LYS A 350 20.85 -20.99 26.70
CA LYS A 350 21.56 -21.68 25.60
C LYS A 350 20.70 -22.75 24.91
N VAL A 351 19.51 -23.02 25.46
CA VAL A 351 18.54 -23.93 24.88
C VAL A 351 17.20 -23.23 24.81
N LEU A 352 16.65 -23.13 23.61
CA LEU A 352 15.35 -22.52 23.36
C LEU A 352 14.29 -23.63 23.29
N PHE A 353 13.22 -23.51 24.09
CA PHE A 353 12.07 -24.41 24.06
C PHE A 353 10.84 -23.63 23.63
N ILE A 354 10.22 -24.03 22.53
CA ILE A 354 9.02 -23.40 21.98
C ILE A 354 7.90 -24.44 21.92
N PRO A 355 6.75 -24.23 22.60
CA PRO A 355 5.59 -25.09 22.43
C PRO A 355 5.11 -25.09 20.98
N ASP A 356 4.62 -26.23 20.49
CA ASP A 356 4.11 -26.37 19.12
C ASP A 356 3.00 -25.36 18.78
N LYS A 357 2.19 -24.99 19.79
CA LYS A 357 1.17 -23.94 19.64
C LYS A 357 1.76 -22.59 19.26
N GLU A 358 2.93 -22.22 19.78
CA GLU A 358 3.62 -20.96 19.46
C GLU A 358 4.42 -21.10 18.16
N PHE A 359 5.13 -22.22 17.99
CA PHE A 359 5.96 -22.47 16.82
C PHE A 359 5.15 -22.46 15.52
N ARG A 360 3.89 -22.93 15.54
CA ARG A 360 2.99 -22.88 14.38
C ARG A 360 2.74 -21.47 13.85
N TYR A 361 2.70 -20.46 14.72
CA TYR A 361 2.47 -19.06 14.34
C TYR A 361 3.73 -18.33 13.89
N PHE A 362 4.90 -18.97 13.96
CA PHE A 362 6.10 -18.37 13.37
C PHE A 362 5.91 -18.29 11.85
N PRO A 363 6.37 -17.21 11.21
CA PRO A 363 6.39 -17.14 9.75
C PRO A 363 7.19 -18.29 9.15
N ASP A 364 6.79 -18.77 7.98
CA ASP A 364 7.39 -19.96 7.37
C ASP A 364 8.86 -19.76 7.01
N ASP A 365 9.26 -18.55 6.61
CA ASP A 365 10.66 -18.22 6.35
C ASP A 365 11.50 -18.25 7.64
N LEU A 366 10.96 -17.77 8.77
CA LEU A 366 11.63 -17.89 10.07
C LEU A 366 11.79 -19.35 10.50
N LYS A 367 10.74 -20.18 10.34
CA LYS A 367 10.81 -21.62 10.62
C LYS A 367 11.90 -22.29 9.78
N ARG A 368 11.92 -22.00 8.47
CA ARG A 368 12.91 -22.52 7.53
C ARG A 368 14.32 -22.11 7.93
N MET A 369 14.55 -20.83 8.22
CA MET A 369 15.85 -20.33 8.69
C MET A 369 16.31 -21.04 9.97
N LEU A 370 15.42 -21.32 10.93
CA LEU A 370 15.76 -22.03 12.16
C LEU A 370 16.06 -23.53 11.95
N LEU A 371 15.32 -24.19 11.07
CA LEU A 371 15.42 -25.63 10.83
C LEU A 371 16.60 -26.00 9.89
N ASP A 372 16.92 -25.13 8.94
CA ASP A 372 17.95 -25.37 7.91
C ASP A 372 19.34 -24.83 8.32
N ASP A 373 19.46 -24.06 9.41
CA ASP A 373 20.73 -23.51 9.85
C ASP A 373 21.71 -24.61 10.32
N LEU A 374 22.93 -24.60 9.78
CA LEU A 374 23.94 -25.63 10.03
C LEU A 374 24.51 -25.62 11.46
N GLU A 375 24.43 -24.48 12.15
CA GLU A 375 24.95 -24.29 13.50
C GLU A 375 23.88 -24.55 14.57
N ILE A 376 22.60 -24.71 14.20
CA ILE A 376 21.51 -24.95 15.14
C ILE A 376 21.11 -26.42 15.11
N ALA A 377 21.08 -27.06 16.28
CA ALA A 377 20.54 -28.39 16.46
C ALA A 377 19.05 -28.29 16.81
N TYR A 378 18.22 -29.11 16.16
CA TYR A 378 16.78 -29.18 16.38
C TYR A 378 16.33 -30.59 16.79
N ALA A 379 15.35 -30.66 17.68
CA ALA A 379 14.60 -31.86 18.03
C ALA A 379 13.23 -31.52 18.63
N THR A 380 12.33 -32.50 18.63
CA THR A 380 11.01 -32.40 19.27
C THR A 380 10.91 -33.29 20.50
N TRP A 381 10.22 -32.82 21.54
CA TRP A 381 9.90 -33.59 22.74
C TRP A 381 8.42 -33.59 23.05
N GLU A 382 7.83 -34.75 23.37
CA GLU A 382 6.41 -34.84 23.71
C GLU A 382 6.20 -34.60 25.21
N ALA A 383 5.53 -33.50 25.55
CA ALA A 383 5.12 -33.18 26.91
C ALA A 383 3.60 -33.41 27.10
N LYS A 384 3.14 -33.43 28.36
CA LYS A 384 1.71 -33.59 28.69
C LYS A 384 0.84 -32.45 28.14
N GLY A 385 1.42 -31.26 27.91
CA GLY A 385 0.75 -30.07 27.38
C GLY A 385 0.85 -29.89 25.86
N GLY A 386 1.52 -30.82 25.14
CA GLY A 386 1.76 -30.74 23.70
C GLY A 386 3.21 -31.05 23.33
N THR A 387 3.52 -30.96 22.05
CA THR A 387 4.88 -31.12 21.52
C THR A 387 5.70 -29.85 21.77
N ILE A 388 6.96 -30.01 22.15
CA ILE A 388 7.93 -28.93 22.36
C ILE A 388 8.99 -29.00 21.27
N HIS A 389 9.23 -27.89 20.58
CA HIS A 389 10.35 -27.69 19.65
C HIS A 389 11.54 -27.15 20.43
N ALA A 390 12.69 -27.81 20.34
CA ALA A 390 13.87 -27.45 21.08
C ALA A 390 15.05 -27.16 20.16
N PHE A 391 15.78 -26.10 20.46
CA PHE A 391 16.92 -25.61 19.67
C PHE A 391 18.13 -25.37 20.56
N LEU A 392 19.34 -25.74 20.10
CA LEU A 392 20.60 -25.40 20.76
C LEU A 392 21.71 -25.15 19.75
N HIS A 393 22.80 -24.47 20.15
CA HIS A 393 23.97 -24.29 19.30
C HIS A 393 24.78 -25.59 19.19
N LYS A 394 24.92 -26.10 17.97
CA LYS A 394 25.61 -27.33 17.57
C LYS A 394 27.13 -27.18 17.61
N ASN A 395 27.65 -26.92 18.81
CA ASN A 395 29.07 -26.76 19.07
C ASN A 395 29.48 -27.56 20.31
N PRO A 396 30.61 -28.30 20.24
CA PRO A 396 31.17 -29.03 21.37
C PRO A 396 31.24 -28.25 22.69
N GLU A 397 31.81 -27.05 22.68
CA GLU A 397 31.99 -26.22 23.87
C GLU A 397 30.65 -25.69 24.39
N SER A 398 29.71 -25.36 23.49
CA SER A 398 28.37 -24.94 23.91
C SER A 398 27.62 -26.07 24.64
N VAL A 399 27.67 -27.30 24.10
CA VAL A 399 27.10 -28.49 24.74
C VAL A 399 27.77 -28.78 26.07
N ARG A 400 29.11 -28.64 26.14
CA ARG A 400 29.87 -28.79 27.38
C ARG A 400 29.37 -27.84 28.46
N GLN A 401 29.25 -26.55 28.13
CA GLN A 401 28.75 -25.51 29.04
C GLN A 401 27.32 -25.79 29.52
N ILE A 402 26.42 -26.19 28.61
CA ILE A 402 25.04 -26.57 28.95
C ILE A 402 25.03 -27.69 29.99
N VAL A 403 25.76 -28.77 29.75
CA VAL A 403 25.79 -29.95 30.63
C VAL A 403 26.45 -29.66 31.97
N LEU A 404 27.58 -28.94 31.99
CA LEU A 404 28.24 -28.53 33.23
C LEU A 404 27.31 -27.64 34.08
N SER A 405 26.65 -26.67 33.45
CA SER A 405 25.67 -25.78 34.10
C SER A 405 24.47 -26.56 34.66
N LEU A 406 23.90 -27.50 33.90
CA LEU A 406 22.82 -28.40 34.36
C LEU A 406 23.24 -29.30 35.53
N SER A 407 24.51 -29.72 35.56
CA SER A 407 25.02 -30.61 36.60
C SER A 407 25.01 -29.95 37.99
N GLY A 408 25.17 -28.62 38.04
CA GLY A 408 25.10 -27.79 39.23
C GLY A 408 23.68 -27.31 39.60
N ALA A 409 22.73 -27.33 38.66
CA ALA A 409 21.36 -26.86 38.90
C ALA A 409 20.58 -27.79 39.85
N HIS A 410 19.91 -27.23 40.86
CA HIS A 410 19.20 -28.01 41.90
C HIS A 410 17.77 -28.43 41.53
N VAL A 411 17.07 -27.65 40.70
CA VAL A 411 15.69 -27.93 40.28
C VAL A 411 15.58 -27.71 38.78
N VAL A 412 15.51 -28.80 38.02
CA VAL A 412 15.28 -28.80 36.57
C VAL A 412 14.27 -29.91 36.27
N GLU A 413 13.23 -29.58 35.52
CA GLU A 413 12.22 -30.55 35.12
C GLU A 413 12.86 -31.69 34.31
N ALA A 414 12.53 -32.93 34.64
CA ALA A 414 13.14 -34.10 33.99
C ALA A 414 12.98 -34.10 32.46
N TRP A 415 11.84 -33.61 31.96
CA TRP A 415 11.58 -33.54 30.53
C TRP A 415 12.55 -32.62 29.78
N LYS A 416 13.01 -31.51 30.39
CA LYS A 416 14.00 -30.61 29.79
C LYS A 416 15.36 -31.30 29.65
N ILE A 417 15.76 -32.04 30.68
CA ILE A 417 16.99 -32.83 30.66
C ILE A 417 16.94 -33.90 29.56
N LEU A 418 15.81 -34.62 29.46
CA LEU A 418 15.64 -35.67 28.46
C LEU A 418 15.54 -35.13 27.03
N CYS A 419 14.94 -33.94 26.85
CA CYS A 419 14.92 -33.24 25.58
C CYS A 419 16.33 -32.80 25.14
N ILE A 420 17.12 -32.22 26.05
CA ILE A 420 18.53 -31.86 25.79
C ILE A 420 19.37 -33.10 25.48
N ARG A 421 19.15 -34.22 26.20
CA ARG A 421 19.76 -35.51 25.87
C ARG A 421 19.43 -35.92 24.44
N GLN A 422 18.17 -35.84 24.02
CA GLN A 422 17.76 -36.21 22.66
C GLN A 422 18.41 -35.31 21.60
N LEU A 423 18.54 -34.00 21.86
CA LEU A 423 19.30 -33.08 21.00
C LEU A 423 20.76 -33.50 20.86
N ILE A 424 21.42 -33.81 21.98
CA ILE A 424 22.83 -34.24 21.99
C ILE A 424 23.00 -35.57 21.24
N GLU A 425 22.13 -36.55 21.47
CA GLU A 425 22.21 -37.87 20.83
C GLU A 425 21.91 -37.80 19.32
N ALA A 426 20.92 -37.02 18.91
CA ALA A 426 20.57 -36.86 17.49
C ALA A 426 21.66 -36.17 16.67
N HIS A 427 22.45 -35.30 17.30
CA HIS A 427 23.53 -34.55 16.67
C HIS A 427 24.93 -34.97 17.15
N GLU A 428 25.05 -36.17 17.73
CA GLU A 428 26.31 -36.72 18.26
C GLU A 428 27.46 -36.69 17.25
N PRO A 429 27.28 -37.04 15.96
CA PRO A 429 28.38 -37.07 14.99
C PRO A 429 29.14 -35.74 14.89
N GLN A 430 28.46 -34.61 15.11
CA GLN A 430 29.05 -33.28 14.98
C GLN A 430 29.61 -32.72 16.30
N ILE A 431 29.26 -33.30 17.45
CA ILE A 431 29.73 -32.88 18.78
C ILE A 431 30.56 -33.95 19.50
N LYS A 432 30.98 -35.00 18.77
CA LYS A 432 31.67 -36.19 19.31
C LYS A 432 32.91 -35.88 20.14
N SER A 433 33.60 -34.76 19.88
CA SER A 433 34.82 -34.37 20.60
C SER A 433 34.60 -34.20 22.10
N VAL A 434 33.42 -33.72 22.54
CA VAL A 434 33.14 -33.46 23.97
C VAL A 434 33.16 -34.74 24.79
N PHE A 435 32.76 -35.87 24.21
CA PHE A 435 32.73 -37.16 24.91
C PHE A 435 34.13 -37.73 25.23
N LYS A 436 35.20 -37.13 24.69
CA LYS A 436 36.58 -37.47 25.07
C LYS A 436 36.99 -36.83 26.40
N GLU A 437 36.25 -35.82 26.87
CA GLU A 437 36.58 -35.08 28.08
C GLU A 437 36.00 -35.75 29.32
N SER A 438 36.87 -36.17 30.25
CA SER A 438 36.47 -36.88 31.47
C SER A 438 35.50 -36.08 32.35
N GLU A 439 35.70 -34.76 32.44
CA GLU A 439 34.85 -33.87 33.22
C GLU A 439 33.42 -33.85 32.67
N PHE A 440 33.28 -33.68 31.35
CA PHE A 440 31.99 -33.69 30.68
C PHE A 440 31.26 -35.03 30.87
N VAL A 441 31.93 -36.17 30.66
CA VAL A 441 31.30 -37.49 30.81
C VAL A 441 30.73 -37.69 32.21
N LYS A 442 31.46 -37.26 33.25
CA LYS A 442 31.00 -37.31 34.65
C LYS A 442 29.79 -36.39 34.87
N ALA A 443 29.85 -35.15 34.36
CA ALA A 443 28.76 -34.18 34.49
C ALA A 443 27.50 -34.65 33.74
N TYR A 444 27.66 -35.15 32.53
CA TYR A 444 26.59 -35.71 31.69
C TYR A 444 25.91 -36.89 32.40
N GLY A 445 26.67 -37.84 32.96
CA GLY A 445 26.12 -38.94 33.76
C GLY A 445 25.36 -38.47 35.01
N LYS A 446 25.82 -37.40 35.67
CA LYS A 446 25.09 -36.77 36.79
C LYS A 446 23.79 -36.11 36.32
N VAL A 447 23.80 -35.40 35.20
CA VAL A 447 22.61 -34.76 34.61
C VAL A 447 21.59 -35.79 34.16
N LEU A 448 22.02 -36.86 33.48
CA LEU A 448 21.15 -37.96 33.09
C LEU A 448 20.48 -38.59 34.32
N ARG A 449 21.22 -38.91 35.39
CA ARG A 449 20.61 -39.42 36.64
C ARG A 449 19.46 -38.55 37.13
N LYS A 450 19.60 -37.22 37.13
CA LYS A 450 18.50 -36.30 37.50
C LYS A 450 17.27 -36.47 36.61
N GLY A 451 17.47 -36.56 35.29
CA GLY A 451 16.36 -36.73 34.32
C GLY A 451 15.68 -38.10 34.38
N TYR A 452 16.40 -39.16 34.73
CA TYR A 452 15.84 -40.51 34.83
C TYR A 452 15.27 -40.86 36.21
N MET A 453 15.62 -40.11 37.25
CA MET A 453 15.23 -40.41 38.64
C MET A 453 13.71 -40.50 38.82
N GLU A 454 12.94 -39.68 38.11
CA GLU A 454 11.46 -39.72 38.12
C GLU A 454 10.88 -41.03 37.56
N TYR A 455 11.65 -41.76 36.75
CA TYR A 455 11.22 -42.99 36.08
C TYR A 455 11.71 -44.25 36.79
N PHE A 456 12.63 -44.08 37.75
CA PHE A 456 13.11 -45.17 38.60
C PHE A 456 12.03 -45.60 39.61
N PRO A 457 12.10 -46.85 40.11
CA PRO A 457 11.21 -47.28 41.18
C PRO A 457 11.37 -46.42 42.43
N TRP A 458 10.29 -46.23 43.19
CA TRP A 458 10.26 -45.39 44.41
C TRP A 458 11.32 -45.77 45.45
N PHE A 459 11.77 -47.03 45.47
CA PHE A 459 12.78 -47.54 46.41
C PHE A 459 14.23 -47.33 45.93
N TYR A 460 14.46 -46.92 44.68
CA TYR A 460 15.81 -46.66 44.17
C TYR A 460 16.60 -45.63 45.00
N PRO A 461 16.03 -44.48 45.41
CA PRO A 461 16.75 -43.51 46.25
C PRO A 461 17.21 -44.12 47.59
N ILE A 462 16.46 -45.07 48.14
CA ILE A 462 16.81 -45.80 49.37
C ILE A 462 17.99 -46.74 49.09
N LEU A 463 17.96 -47.47 47.98
CA LEU A 463 19.06 -48.34 47.56
C LEU A 463 20.35 -47.56 47.27
N ASP A 464 20.24 -46.38 46.67
CA ASP A 464 21.38 -45.49 46.39
C ASP A 464 21.97 -44.91 47.69
N LEU A 465 21.13 -44.58 48.67
CA LEU A 465 21.56 -44.13 50.02
C LEU A 465 22.35 -45.21 50.77
N ILE A 466 21.98 -46.48 50.63
CA ILE A 466 22.63 -47.63 51.26
C ILE A 466 23.86 -48.11 50.45
N GLY A 467 24.16 -47.49 49.30
CA GLY A 467 25.33 -47.78 48.47
C GLY A 467 25.20 -49.00 47.54
N ILE A 468 24.05 -49.69 47.57
CA ILE A 468 23.75 -50.89 46.75
C ILE A 468 23.18 -50.48 45.38
N GLY A 469 22.61 -49.28 45.27
CA GLY A 469 21.99 -48.76 44.04
C GLY A 469 22.92 -48.76 42.81
N ARG A 470 24.24 -48.61 43.02
CA ARG A 470 25.25 -48.66 41.94
C ARG A 470 25.35 -50.02 41.25
N ILE A 471 24.99 -51.11 41.94
CA ILE A 471 25.07 -52.48 41.40
C ILE A 471 23.98 -52.75 40.36
N PHE A 472 22.80 -52.16 40.55
CA PHE A 472 21.64 -52.33 39.66
C PHE A 472 21.39 -51.12 38.76
N GLN A 473 22.33 -50.17 38.73
CA GLN A 473 22.16 -48.88 38.07
C GLN A 473 21.82 -49.05 36.59
N ASP A 474 22.58 -49.86 35.84
CA ASP A 474 22.36 -50.08 34.41
C ASP A 474 21.00 -50.73 34.11
N PHE A 475 20.56 -51.64 34.99
CA PHE A 475 19.24 -52.27 34.90
C PHE A 475 18.11 -51.24 35.06
N PHE A 476 18.21 -50.36 36.06
CA PHE A 476 17.22 -49.30 36.27
C PHE A 476 17.23 -48.27 35.13
N PHE A 477 18.40 -47.92 34.58
CA PHE A 477 18.50 -47.08 33.38
C PHE A 477 17.84 -47.70 32.16
N SER A 478 18.02 -49.00 31.93
CA SER A 478 17.35 -49.72 30.83
C SER A 478 15.83 -49.64 30.98
N GLN A 479 15.31 -49.97 32.18
CA GLN A 479 13.86 -49.89 32.43
C GLN A 479 13.31 -48.47 32.27
N ALA A 480 14.05 -47.46 32.73
CA ALA A 480 13.62 -46.07 32.61
C ALA A 480 13.59 -45.60 31.14
N LYS A 481 14.57 -46.00 30.33
CA LYS A 481 14.58 -45.75 28.88
C LYS A 481 13.35 -46.37 28.21
N ASP A 482 13.00 -47.61 28.56
CA ASP A 482 11.82 -48.29 28.02
C ASP A 482 10.52 -47.58 28.43
N LYS A 483 10.38 -47.20 29.72
CA LYS A 483 9.24 -46.42 30.21
C LYS A 483 9.11 -45.09 29.48
N ILE A 484 10.20 -44.35 29.33
CA ILE A 484 10.23 -43.07 28.61
C ILE A 484 9.82 -43.27 27.15
N ARG A 485 10.34 -44.30 26.47
CA ARG A 485 9.99 -44.61 25.08
C ARG A 485 8.50 -44.91 24.93
N ILE A 486 7.94 -45.75 25.80
CA ILE A 486 6.50 -46.06 25.81
C ILE A 486 5.68 -44.79 26.06
N GLN A 487 6.08 -43.97 27.03
CA GLN A 487 5.40 -42.72 27.34
C GLN A 487 5.48 -41.70 26.20
N GLN A 488 6.64 -41.55 25.56
CA GLN A 488 6.81 -40.67 24.40
C GLN A 488 5.95 -41.12 23.23
N ASN A 489 5.89 -42.42 22.94
CA ASN A 489 5.01 -42.95 21.88
C ASN A 489 3.53 -42.71 22.19
N PHE A 490 3.12 -42.92 23.45
CA PHE A 490 1.75 -42.65 23.89
C PHE A 490 1.40 -41.16 23.79
N LEU A 491 2.28 -40.28 24.31
CA LEU A 491 2.10 -38.84 24.25
C LEU A 491 2.11 -38.33 22.81
N LYS A 492 2.96 -38.87 21.94
CA LYS A 492 2.97 -38.55 20.50
C LYS A 492 1.61 -38.84 19.86
N GLY A 493 1.04 -40.00 20.12
CA GLY A 493 -0.31 -40.35 19.64
C GLY A 493 -1.37 -39.39 20.16
N LYS A 494 -1.38 -39.13 21.47
CA LYS A 494 -2.33 -38.22 22.13
C LYS A 494 -2.19 -36.77 21.63
N ASN A 495 -0.98 -36.26 21.52
CA ASN A 495 -0.69 -34.90 21.07
C ASN A 495 -1.04 -34.74 19.59
N LEU A 496 -0.81 -35.76 18.76
CA LEU A 496 -1.24 -35.76 17.36
C LEU A 496 -2.77 -35.72 17.24
N GLU A 497 -3.50 -36.46 18.07
CA GLU A 497 -4.97 -36.40 18.09
C GLU A 497 -5.49 -35.03 18.55
N ILE A 498 -4.91 -34.46 19.60
CA ILE A 498 -5.26 -33.11 20.07
C ILE A 498 -4.96 -32.09 18.97
N ALA A 499 -3.78 -32.14 18.37
CA ALA A 499 -3.38 -31.29 17.26
C ALA A 499 -4.35 -31.38 16.07
N LYS A 500 -4.79 -32.60 15.71
CA LYS A 500 -5.78 -32.81 14.65
C LYS A 500 -7.15 -32.25 15.00
N LYS A 501 -7.60 -32.40 16.25
CA LYS A 501 -8.89 -31.83 16.71
C LYS A 501 -8.85 -30.30 16.75
N ASP A 502 -7.77 -29.73 17.25
CA ASP A 502 -7.55 -28.28 17.27
C ASP A 502 -7.51 -27.73 15.84
N GLU A 503 -6.85 -28.43 14.91
CA GLU A 503 -6.82 -28.07 13.49
C GLU A 503 -8.22 -28.16 12.85
N GLN A 504 -8.98 -29.23 13.12
CA GLN A 504 -10.35 -29.36 12.63
C GLN A 504 -11.26 -28.25 13.16
N ALA A 505 -11.15 -27.89 14.43
CA ALA A 505 -11.92 -26.79 15.01
C ALA A 505 -11.58 -25.46 14.33
N ARG A 506 -10.29 -25.17 14.11
CA ARG A 506 -9.83 -23.99 13.37
C ARG A 506 -10.34 -23.97 11.93
N VAL A 507 -10.28 -25.10 11.23
CA VAL A 507 -10.81 -25.21 9.86
C VAL A 507 -12.32 -24.94 9.85
N GLN A 508 -13.07 -25.45 10.82
CA GLN A 508 -14.51 -25.16 10.93
C GLN A 508 -14.80 -23.70 11.24
N GLU A 509 -14.01 -23.05 12.10
CA GLU A 509 -14.13 -21.62 12.38
C GLU A 509 -13.80 -20.79 11.14
N ARG A 510 -12.70 -21.12 10.43
CA ARG A 510 -12.33 -20.49 9.16
C ARG A 510 -13.43 -20.62 8.11
N LEU A 511 -14.00 -21.81 7.93
CA LEU A 511 -15.11 -22.04 7.00
C LEU A 511 -16.35 -21.20 7.35
N LYS A 512 -16.68 -21.06 8.65
CA LYS A 512 -17.79 -20.21 9.11
C LYS A 512 -17.51 -18.73 8.85
N GLU A 513 -16.28 -18.27 9.02
CA GLU A 513 -15.89 -16.89 8.75
C GLU A 513 -15.87 -16.59 7.25
N GLU A 514 -15.32 -17.50 6.44
CA GLU A 514 -15.35 -17.43 4.97
C GLU A 514 -16.79 -17.41 4.44
N GLU A 515 -17.69 -18.22 5.01
CA GLU A 515 -19.10 -18.20 4.65
C GLU A 515 -19.77 -16.86 4.97
N LYS A 516 -19.47 -16.26 6.13
CA LYS A 516 -19.95 -14.90 6.47
C LYS A 516 -19.42 -13.85 5.50
N ILE A 517 -18.13 -13.92 5.13
CA ILE A 517 -17.53 -13.02 4.13
C ILE A 517 -18.22 -13.18 2.78
N ARG A 518 -18.45 -14.43 2.34
CA ARG A 518 -19.17 -14.73 1.09
C ARG A 518 -20.59 -14.16 1.09
N HIS A 519 -21.30 -14.25 2.22
CA HIS A 519 -22.62 -13.65 2.35
C HIS A 519 -22.57 -12.12 2.28
N ALA A 520 -21.61 -11.50 2.98
CA ALA A 520 -21.39 -10.05 2.90
C ALA A 520 -21.01 -9.60 1.48
N ASP A 521 -20.25 -10.39 0.74
CA ASP A 521 -19.88 -10.14 -0.65
C ASP A 521 -21.08 -10.18 -1.59
N GLN A 522 -21.88 -11.25 -1.52
CA GLN A 522 -23.13 -11.37 -2.29
C GLN A 522 -24.08 -10.19 -2.03
N ARG A 523 -24.24 -9.82 -0.76
CA ARG A 523 -25.05 -8.67 -0.36
C ARG A 523 -24.49 -7.35 -0.90
N SER A 524 -23.20 -7.10 -0.72
CA SER A 524 -22.52 -5.88 -1.17
C SER A 524 -22.60 -5.70 -2.68
N LYS A 525 -22.47 -6.80 -3.45
CA LYS A 525 -22.61 -6.80 -4.91
C LYS A 525 -24.00 -6.38 -5.36
N LEU A 526 -25.05 -6.95 -4.77
CA LEU A 526 -26.43 -6.56 -5.08
C LEU A 526 -26.70 -5.11 -4.68
N SER A 527 -26.26 -4.70 -3.49
CA SER A 527 -26.39 -3.32 -3.04
C SER A 527 -25.69 -2.31 -3.94
N SER A 528 -24.49 -2.62 -4.46
CA SER A 528 -23.76 -1.75 -5.39
C SER A 528 -24.53 -1.54 -6.70
N LEU A 529 -25.15 -2.59 -7.24
CA LEU A 529 -26.02 -2.48 -8.41
C LEU A 529 -27.27 -1.65 -8.10
N LEU A 530 -27.88 -1.84 -6.94
CA LEU A 530 -28.98 -0.97 -6.51
C LEU A 530 -28.52 0.48 -6.38
N ASP A 531 -27.33 0.76 -5.84
CA ASP A 531 -26.80 2.11 -5.70
C ASP A 531 -26.65 2.80 -7.07
N GLU A 532 -26.26 2.07 -8.12
CA GLU A 532 -26.24 2.57 -9.50
C GLU A 532 -27.64 3.00 -9.96
N TYR A 533 -28.67 2.19 -9.73
CA TYR A 533 -30.03 2.51 -10.15
C TYR A 533 -30.65 3.65 -9.33
N TYR A 534 -30.59 3.57 -8.00
CA TYR A 534 -31.23 4.52 -7.11
C TYR A 534 -30.55 5.90 -7.11
N PHE A 535 -29.21 5.96 -7.16
CA PHE A 535 -28.48 7.23 -7.04
C PHE A 535 -27.97 7.78 -8.37
N LYS A 536 -27.51 6.93 -9.31
CA LYS A 536 -26.97 7.39 -10.61
C LYS A 536 -28.05 7.50 -11.67
N LYS A 537 -28.78 6.40 -11.95
CA LYS A 537 -29.89 6.40 -12.93
C LYS A 537 -31.14 7.10 -12.41
N LYS A 538 -31.23 7.31 -11.09
CA LYS A 538 -32.36 7.93 -10.39
C LYS A 538 -33.69 7.25 -10.73
N HIS A 539 -33.65 5.92 -10.78
CA HIS A 539 -34.75 5.09 -11.24
C HIS A 539 -34.86 3.79 -10.41
N PRO A 540 -36.03 3.44 -9.85
CA PRO A 540 -36.21 2.18 -9.14
C PRO A 540 -36.10 0.96 -10.07
N PRO A 541 -35.15 0.03 -9.84
CA PRO A 541 -34.99 -1.16 -10.66
C PRO A 541 -36.03 -2.24 -10.32
N LEU A 542 -36.38 -3.04 -11.33
CA LEU A 542 -37.09 -4.31 -11.11
C LEU A 542 -36.10 -5.40 -10.70
N ALA A 543 -36.60 -6.49 -10.08
CA ALA A 543 -35.77 -7.65 -9.76
C ALA A 543 -35.14 -8.27 -11.02
N ALA A 544 -35.86 -8.31 -12.14
CA ALA A 544 -35.33 -8.75 -13.43
C ALA A 544 -34.15 -7.88 -13.93
N ASP A 545 -34.22 -6.56 -13.74
CA ASP A 545 -33.20 -5.61 -14.20
C ASP A 545 -31.85 -5.85 -13.50
N ILE A 546 -31.89 -6.20 -12.21
CA ILE A 546 -30.70 -6.52 -11.42
C ILE A 546 -30.22 -7.94 -11.73
N GLN A 547 -31.14 -8.90 -11.84
CA GLN A 547 -30.79 -10.29 -12.17
C GLN A 547 -30.05 -10.39 -13.52
N ALA A 548 -30.47 -9.63 -14.52
CA ALA A 548 -29.83 -9.60 -15.84
C ALA A 548 -28.37 -9.09 -15.80
N LEU A 549 -28.02 -8.29 -14.80
CA LEU A 549 -26.66 -7.74 -14.62
C LEU A 549 -25.75 -8.65 -13.78
N VAL A 550 -26.30 -9.68 -13.14
CA VAL A 550 -25.54 -10.62 -12.31
C VAL A 550 -25.50 -11.99 -12.97
N SER A 551 -24.72 -12.11 -14.05
CA SER A 551 -24.59 -13.35 -14.84
C SER A 551 -24.04 -14.56 -14.05
N GLU A 552 -23.42 -14.31 -12.90
CA GLU A 552 -22.87 -15.36 -12.03
C GLU A 552 -23.94 -16.10 -11.21
N PHE A 553 -25.11 -15.50 -10.99
CA PHE A 553 -26.18 -16.12 -10.22
C PHE A 553 -27.25 -16.68 -11.16
N SER A 554 -27.59 -17.95 -10.97
CA SER A 554 -28.81 -18.49 -11.55
C SER A 554 -30.04 -17.75 -10.98
N ALA A 555 -31.17 -17.80 -11.68
CA ALA A 555 -32.41 -17.19 -11.21
C ALA A 555 -32.78 -17.65 -9.78
N ASP A 556 -32.72 -18.96 -9.54
CA ASP A 556 -33.04 -19.55 -8.24
C ASP A 556 -32.05 -19.08 -7.15
N THR A 557 -30.76 -19.06 -7.47
CA THR A 557 -29.73 -18.57 -6.54
C THR A 557 -29.93 -17.10 -6.20
N PHE A 558 -30.28 -16.27 -7.18
CA PHE A 558 -30.55 -14.85 -6.98
C PHE A 558 -31.70 -14.64 -5.98
N TYR A 559 -32.85 -15.28 -6.18
CA TYR A 559 -33.99 -15.15 -5.26
C TYR A 559 -33.71 -15.75 -3.87
N GLN A 560 -32.94 -16.83 -3.76
CA GLN A 560 -32.49 -17.35 -2.47
C GLN A 560 -31.61 -16.34 -1.73
N ILE A 561 -30.72 -15.62 -2.42
CA ILE A 561 -29.91 -14.55 -1.83
C ILE A 561 -30.81 -13.40 -1.37
N LEU A 562 -31.78 -12.97 -2.19
CA LEU A 562 -32.71 -11.91 -1.81
C LEU A 562 -33.47 -12.24 -0.53
N GLU A 563 -33.99 -13.46 -0.41
CA GLU A 563 -34.71 -13.93 0.77
C GLU A 563 -33.80 -14.04 2.00
N ARG A 564 -32.63 -14.66 1.85
CA ARG A 564 -31.65 -14.85 2.94
C ARG A 564 -31.14 -13.53 3.51
N GLU A 565 -30.80 -12.58 2.64
CA GLU A 565 -30.30 -11.24 3.02
C GLU A 565 -31.43 -10.22 3.28
N LYS A 566 -32.69 -10.65 3.18
CA LYS A 566 -33.91 -9.88 3.47
C LYS A 566 -34.07 -8.63 2.62
N PHE A 567 -33.68 -8.67 1.35
CA PHE A 567 -34.03 -7.64 0.39
C PHE A 567 -35.55 -7.56 0.21
N VAL A 568 -36.06 -6.36 -0.06
CA VAL A 568 -37.51 -6.10 -0.08
C VAL A 568 -37.99 -6.01 -1.52
N LEU A 569 -39.02 -6.79 -1.85
CA LEU A 569 -39.70 -6.73 -3.14
C LEU A 569 -41.04 -5.98 -2.98
N LEU A 570 -41.21 -4.88 -3.71
CA LEU A 570 -42.42 -4.06 -3.66
C LEU A 570 -43.30 -4.33 -4.90
N THR A 571 -44.53 -4.78 -4.64
CA THR A 571 -45.58 -4.89 -5.66
C THR A 571 -46.05 -3.50 -6.09
N TRP A 572 -46.16 -3.27 -7.41
CA TRP A 572 -46.74 -2.09 -8.03
C TRP A 572 -47.73 -2.49 -9.14
N GLU A 573 -48.40 -1.52 -9.78
CA GLU A 573 -49.48 -1.78 -10.75
C GLU A 573 -49.04 -2.64 -11.95
N GLY A 574 -47.76 -2.60 -12.31
CA GLY A 574 -47.17 -3.46 -13.35
C GLY A 574 -46.67 -4.83 -12.88
N SER A 575 -46.68 -5.13 -11.58
CA SER A 575 -46.14 -6.40 -11.04
C SER A 575 -47.11 -7.57 -11.23
N LYS A 576 -46.80 -8.49 -12.15
CA LYS A 576 -47.53 -9.77 -12.28
C LYS A 576 -46.83 -10.89 -11.53
N GLU A 577 -45.51 -10.95 -11.64
CA GLU A 577 -44.69 -11.98 -11.00
C GLU A 577 -43.59 -11.38 -10.11
N LYS A 578 -42.85 -12.23 -9.37
CA LYS A 578 -41.78 -11.78 -8.46
C LYS A 578 -40.67 -10.99 -9.18
N TYR A 579 -40.40 -11.30 -10.45
CA TYR A 579 -39.39 -10.61 -11.24
C TYR A 579 -39.81 -9.20 -11.70
N ASP A 580 -41.12 -8.92 -11.74
CA ASP A 580 -41.70 -7.61 -12.08
C ASP A 580 -41.85 -6.68 -10.85
N GLN A 581 -41.37 -7.12 -9.68
CA GLN A 581 -41.44 -6.32 -8.45
C GLN A 581 -40.23 -5.39 -8.35
N ILE A 582 -40.44 -4.22 -7.74
CA ILE A 582 -39.36 -3.25 -7.51
C ILE A 582 -38.46 -3.81 -6.41
N LEU A 583 -37.17 -3.91 -6.68
CA LEU A 583 -36.20 -4.40 -5.71
C LEU A 583 -35.66 -3.25 -4.86
N CYS A 584 -35.80 -3.38 -3.54
CA CYS A 584 -35.32 -2.44 -2.53
C CYS A 584 -34.31 -3.10 -1.58
N TYR A 585 -33.48 -2.27 -0.97
CA TYR A 585 -32.49 -2.68 0.04
C TYR A 585 -33.12 -3.39 1.24
N SER A 586 -32.30 -4.21 1.92
CA SER A 586 -32.65 -4.81 3.21
C SER A 586 -32.96 -3.74 4.26
N SER A 587 -33.94 -4.00 5.12
CA SER A 587 -34.44 -3.03 6.10
C SER A 587 -33.63 -3.00 7.41
N ASP A 588 -32.31 -3.06 7.32
CA ASP A 588 -31.39 -3.15 8.46
C ASP A 588 -30.91 -1.77 8.95
N GLU A 589 -29.92 -1.74 9.85
CA GLU A 589 -29.41 -0.49 10.43
C GLU A 589 -28.82 0.47 9.36
N SER A 590 -28.29 -0.06 8.26
CA SER A 590 -27.73 0.73 7.16
C SER A 590 -28.82 1.40 6.31
N PHE A 591 -30.03 0.81 6.29
CA PHE A 591 -31.15 1.27 5.48
C PHE A 591 -31.57 2.70 5.80
N ARG A 592 -31.51 3.13 7.07
CA ARG A 592 -31.94 4.50 7.47
C ARG A 592 -31.24 5.59 6.67
N THR A 593 -29.92 5.44 6.46
CA THR A 593 -29.12 6.43 5.74
C THR A 593 -29.42 6.37 4.24
N LYS A 594 -29.52 5.16 3.67
CA LYS A 594 -29.93 4.96 2.27
C LYS A 594 -31.32 5.52 1.99
N ALA A 595 -32.30 5.20 2.84
CA ALA A 595 -33.68 5.64 2.71
C ALA A 595 -33.82 7.17 2.73
N ARG A 596 -33.05 7.88 3.57
CA ARG A 596 -33.02 9.36 3.56
C ARG A 596 -32.55 9.91 2.22
N GLU A 597 -31.44 9.40 1.70
CA GLU A 597 -30.87 9.92 0.46
C GLU A 597 -31.72 9.52 -0.77
N ILE A 598 -32.25 8.29 -0.79
CA ILE A 598 -33.21 7.84 -1.83
C ILE A 598 -34.44 8.75 -1.83
N HIS A 599 -35.02 9.02 -0.66
CA HIS A 599 -36.18 9.90 -0.54
C HIS A 599 -35.87 11.29 -1.11
N LYS A 600 -34.71 11.87 -0.79
CA LYS A 600 -34.27 13.17 -1.33
C LYS A 600 -34.12 13.14 -2.85
N VAL A 601 -33.33 12.21 -3.39
CA VAL A 601 -33.08 12.09 -4.84
C VAL A 601 -34.37 11.87 -5.62
N PHE A 602 -35.26 11.01 -5.12
CA PHE A 602 -36.53 10.71 -5.77
C PHE A 602 -37.57 11.80 -5.61
N SER A 603 -37.58 12.57 -4.51
CA SER A 603 -38.44 13.74 -4.37
C SER A 603 -38.06 14.83 -5.38
N GLU A 604 -36.77 15.08 -5.56
CA GLU A 604 -36.25 16.00 -6.59
C GLU A 604 -36.62 15.53 -8.00
N ARG A 605 -36.42 14.24 -8.29
CA ARG A 605 -36.78 13.64 -9.59
C ARG A 605 -38.28 13.70 -9.85
N LEU A 606 -39.11 13.39 -8.85
CA LEU A 606 -40.57 13.45 -8.95
C LEU A 606 -41.04 14.89 -9.24
N GLY A 607 -40.46 15.90 -8.59
CA GLY A 607 -40.72 17.31 -8.88
C GLY A 607 -40.35 17.69 -10.33
N SER A 608 -39.26 17.15 -10.87
CA SER A 608 -38.88 17.39 -12.28
C SER A 608 -39.84 16.73 -13.30
N LEU A 609 -40.43 15.60 -12.95
CA LEU A 609 -41.38 14.84 -13.77
C LEU A 609 -42.81 15.40 -13.71
N GLN A 610 -43.14 16.18 -12.67
CA GLN A 610 -44.44 16.86 -12.55
C GLN A 610 -44.58 18.03 -13.53
N ASN A 611 -43.47 18.60 -14.02
CA ASN A 611 -43.45 19.86 -14.78
C ASN A 611 -43.30 19.70 -16.31
N LYS A 612 -43.50 18.50 -16.89
CA LYS A 612 -43.31 18.21 -18.34
C LYS A 612 -44.45 17.36 -18.94
N ILE A 613 -44.68 17.48 -20.26
CA ILE A 613 -45.52 16.56 -21.05
C ILE A 613 -44.82 15.20 -21.05
N ARG A 614 -45.55 14.13 -20.69
CA ARG A 614 -44.95 12.84 -20.30
C ARG A 614 -45.01 11.80 -21.40
N THR A 615 -43.92 11.07 -21.56
CA THR A 615 -43.88 9.80 -22.29
C THR A 615 -44.39 8.65 -21.41
N ALA A 616 -44.76 7.51 -22.02
CA ALA A 616 -45.22 6.33 -21.28
C ALA A 616 -44.18 5.81 -20.27
N GLU A 617 -42.90 5.84 -20.64
CA GLU A 617 -41.78 5.43 -19.78
C GLU A 617 -41.58 6.37 -18.57
N GLU A 618 -41.81 7.67 -18.75
CA GLU A 618 -41.73 8.66 -17.67
C GLU A 618 -42.89 8.53 -16.67
N GLU A 619 -44.09 8.18 -17.13
CA GLU A 619 -45.23 7.90 -16.24
C GLU A 619 -45.00 6.61 -15.44
N GLU A 620 -44.47 5.56 -16.07
CA GLU A 620 -44.09 4.32 -15.38
C GLU A 620 -43.02 4.59 -14.31
N SER A 621 -41.98 5.36 -14.65
CA SER A 621 -40.93 5.77 -13.71
C SER A 621 -41.51 6.55 -12.52
N ARG A 622 -42.47 7.45 -12.77
CA ARG A 622 -43.19 8.19 -11.73
C ARG A 622 -43.96 7.28 -10.78
N VAL A 623 -44.69 6.29 -11.30
CA VAL A 623 -45.45 5.31 -10.50
C VAL A 623 -44.48 4.51 -9.62
N ARG A 624 -43.39 3.98 -10.19
CA ARG A 624 -42.37 3.24 -9.43
C ARG A 624 -41.73 4.10 -8.34
N ILE A 625 -41.35 5.34 -8.65
CA ILE A 625 -40.75 6.29 -7.70
C ILE A 625 -41.71 6.55 -6.53
N THR A 626 -42.99 6.79 -6.82
CA THR A 626 -44.02 7.08 -5.80
C THR A 626 -44.21 5.89 -4.88
N ARG A 627 -44.13 4.66 -5.43
CA ARG A 627 -44.23 3.42 -4.64
C ARG A 627 -43.07 3.28 -3.66
N VAL A 628 -41.84 3.54 -4.09
CA VAL A 628 -40.66 3.50 -3.22
C VAL A 628 -40.74 4.56 -2.12
N ILE A 629 -41.12 5.80 -2.46
CA ILE A 629 -41.26 6.88 -1.46
C ILE A 629 -42.28 6.49 -0.40
N LYS A 630 -43.44 5.95 -0.79
CA LYS A 630 -44.48 5.50 0.16
C LYS A 630 -43.97 4.38 1.08
N TYR A 631 -43.19 3.45 0.56
CA TYR A 631 -42.56 2.40 1.37
C TYR A 631 -41.60 3.01 2.40
N ILE A 632 -40.72 3.91 1.97
CA ILE A 632 -39.77 4.60 2.85
C ILE A 632 -40.50 5.38 3.96
N ASP A 633 -41.54 6.13 3.61
CA ASP A 633 -42.36 6.88 4.58
C ASP A 633 -43.03 6.00 5.62
N THR A 634 -43.51 4.83 5.18
CA THR A 634 -44.13 3.83 6.07
C THR A 634 -43.09 3.25 7.03
N TRP A 635 -41.90 2.91 6.51
CA TRP A 635 -40.78 2.40 7.30
C TRP A 635 -40.30 3.41 8.37
N PHE A 636 -40.15 4.68 8.00
CA PHE A 636 -39.81 5.73 8.97
C PHE A 636 -40.90 5.92 10.03
N SER A 637 -42.17 5.70 9.67
CA SER A 637 -43.30 5.82 10.59
C SER A 637 -43.38 4.64 11.56
N SER A 638 -43.04 3.43 11.14
CA SER A 638 -43.01 2.23 11.98
C SER A 638 -41.80 2.18 12.92
N ASN A 639 -40.66 2.75 12.52
CA ASN A 639 -39.41 2.69 13.30
C ASN A 639 -39.18 3.92 14.19
N LYS A 640 -40.24 4.65 14.58
CA LYS A 640 -40.22 5.82 15.47
C LYS A 640 -39.78 5.53 16.92
N GLY A 641 -39.69 4.26 17.34
CA GLY A 641 -39.75 3.86 18.76
C GLY A 641 -38.47 3.36 19.44
N HIS A 642 -37.35 3.11 18.76
CA HIS A 642 -36.23 2.38 19.38
C HIS A 642 -35.12 3.20 20.05
N GLU A 643 -35.20 4.54 20.12
CA GLU A 643 -34.08 5.39 20.58
C GLU A 643 -34.33 6.16 21.90
N LYS A 644 -35.30 5.79 22.74
CA LYS A 644 -35.54 6.48 24.04
C LYS A 644 -35.04 5.76 25.30
N SER A 645 -34.30 4.66 25.20
CA SER A 645 -33.81 3.94 26.38
C SER A 645 -32.29 3.69 26.31
N THR A 646 -31.50 4.76 26.21
CA THR A 646 -30.08 4.77 26.62
C THR A 646 -29.59 6.21 26.69
N SER A 647 -30.05 6.97 27.69
CA SER A 647 -29.34 8.18 28.10
C SER A 647 -29.36 8.28 29.62
N ILE A 648 -28.25 7.84 30.20
CA ILE A 648 -27.82 8.21 31.55
C ILE A 648 -27.68 9.73 31.58
N SER A 649 -28.29 10.31 32.61
CA SER A 649 -28.18 11.67 33.12
C SER A 649 -27.01 12.55 32.63
N ALA A 650 -27.35 13.72 32.07
CA ALA A 650 -26.54 14.93 32.22
C ALA A 650 -27.46 16.16 32.33
N GLN A 651 -27.34 16.85 33.46
CA GLN A 651 -28.00 18.11 33.78
C GLN A 651 -27.37 19.28 33.01
N ASN A 652 -28.25 20.22 32.61
CA ASN A 652 -28.06 21.67 32.48
C ASN A 652 -26.83 22.26 31.78
N GLY A 653 -27.09 22.92 30.63
CA GLY A 653 -26.67 24.31 30.44
C GLY A 653 -25.85 24.65 29.19
N LYS A 654 -26.50 24.72 28.01
CA LYS A 654 -26.42 25.83 27.02
C LYS A 654 -27.30 25.53 25.79
N GLU A 655 -28.32 26.36 25.58
CA GLU A 655 -28.99 26.64 24.30
C GLU A 655 -27.94 27.07 23.24
N GLU A 656 -27.97 26.74 21.95
CA GLU A 656 -28.91 26.03 21.07
C GLU A 656 -28.05 25.45 19.93
N ASP A 657 -27.65 24.17 20.02
CA ASP A 657 -27.35 23.36 18.84
C ASP A 657 -28.65 22.59 18.57
N GLY A 658 -29.51 23.19 17.76
CA GLY A 658 -30.83 22.65 17.47
C GLY A 658 -30.66 21.23 16.94
N ASP A 659 -31.23 20.26 17.66
CA ASP A 659 -31.20 18.86 17.32
C ASP A 659 -31.34 18.68 15.79
N PRO A 660 -30.32 18.15 15.08
CA PRO A 660 -30.40 17.92 13.64
C PRO A 660 -31.56 16.97 13.26
N TYR A 661 -32.18 16.29 14.22
CA TYR A 661 -33.42 15.54 14.06
C TYR A 661 -34.69 16.41 14.06
N GLU A 662 -34.71 17.55 14.75
CA GLU A 662 -35.80 18.54 14.67
C GLU A 662 -35.72 19.37 13.39
N SER A 663 -34.52 19.75 12.94
CA SER A 663 -34.35 20.50 11.69
C SER A 663 -34.84 19.70 10.49
N PHE A 664 -34.51 18.40 10.42
CA PHE A 664 -34.99 17.49 9.39
C PHE A 664 -36.50 17.23 9.45
N ARG A 665 -37.10 17.19 10.65
CA ARG A 665 -38.56 17.08 10.81
C ARG A 665 -39.26 18.33 10.28
N ARG A 666 -38.71 19.51 10.57
CA ARG A 666 -39.18 20.78 10.00
C ARG A 666 -38.97 20.82 8.49
N GLU A 667 -37.90 20.22 7.96
CA GLU A 667 -37.63 20.09 6.52
C GLU A 667 -38.67 19.20 5.81
N ILE A 668 -38.96 18.00 6.33
CA ILE A 668 -40.02 17.10 5.79
C ILE A 668 -41.40 17.76 5.88
N GLN A 669 -41.68 18.47 6.97
CA GLN A 669 -42.96 19.15 7.14
C GLN A 669 -43.09 20.37 6.20
N LYS A 670 -42.00 21.11 5.94
CA LYS A 670 -41.93 22.17 4.92
C LYS A 670 -42.05 21.62 3.50
N LEU A 671 -41.44 20.49 3.18
CA LEU A 671 -41.56 19.83 1.88
C LEU A 671 -42.98 19.30 1.64
N ARG A 672 -43.66 18.80 2.68
CA ARG A 672 -45.09 18.44 2.65
C ARG A 672 -46.02 19.64 2.42
N GLN A 673 -45.70 20.81 2.96
CA GLN A 673 -46.48 22.04 2.76
C GLN A 673 -46.25 22.70 1.39
N LYS A 674 -45.14 22.39 0.70
CA LYS A 674 -44.85 22.85 -0.66
C LYS A 674 -45.38 21.93 -1.77
N ALA A 675 -45.84 20.72 -1.43
CA ALA A 675 -46.56 19.89 -2.37
C ALA A 675 -48.04 20.35 -2.42
N PRO A 676 -48.58 20.77 -3.58
CA PRO A 676 -50.00 21.06 -3.67
C PRO A 676 -50.78 19.78 -3.34
N ALA A 677 -51.72 19.89 -2.39
CA ALA A 677 -52.76 18.89 -2.23
C ALA A 677 -53.53 18.81 -3.56
N ALA A 678 -53.88 17.57 -3.94
CA ALA A 678 -54.61 17.26 -5.18
C ALA A 678 -55.87 18.13 -5.36
#